data_AF-A0A1R1B0T1-F1
#
_entry.id   AF-A0A1R1B0T1-F1
#
_cell.length_a   1.000
_cell.length_b   1.000
_cell.length_c   1.000
_cell.angle_alpha   90.00
_cell.angle_beta   90.00
_cell.angle_gamma   90.00
#
_symmetry.space_group_name_H-M   'P 1'
#
loop_
_entity.id
_entity.type
_entity.pdbx_description
1 polymer ?
#
loop_
_entity_poly.entity_id
_entity_poly.type
_entity_poly.pdbx_seq_one_letter_code
_entity_poly.pdbx_strand_id
1 'polypeptide(L)'
;MKDQNDFASNVLSPERVLTEEEQSLVWKKPLTHKVSEEERRITSEIKRNWHRGEMKIANILLEGDAGSGKTQLAKALSANFRLPYTKVTCFADMDKSDILGAILPVISSDRMKQLEFADQAALRALYESDGFRSSTEILMEALGIPQEMASAKMKQLLKLAANNAQDGAVEYRFYASEIVRAFQKGYLLEIQEPNVIRDAGVLMALNSALEPSGSLNLPTEIVHRHPDFIAVITANRSYAGSRPLNEALRDRVQHTEKMDLPTQEIMMERAMAKTGYRNDEMLDVLASVIILLDKTARANAIKGVAGMRSYFYWVDAVAQGASARESLYHKVIYKITTDSEEIKLLEDALEGEGLMDMLEEVPLEMNNKRNAEAVEITTWDSDIELDSIPDGQAGEEGIRLKKSAESEGSTSIPSDESTDMESADSGEDGSPQYHQANPEPMTEEEKQKERNFRKKLNQVSRSIVSDSIHQSVKLIVHRPEYDPIQQEEYWSLSKGLMPIVREIARQTLPLLEHEITAEYAKNHYYGSKFQADSVAYRDFKYFAKKRPPTESPGLVVGLRVDESASMAAFGRLEAAKRAVIAVYEFCQICHIPVLIYGDTADVSRLEQMSIFAYADYDQPDVRDRFRLMGIRARSNNRDGLALRIMAERLAASPKQTKLLISISDGQPKALEDYTGNLAIQDMQQTLSEYERKGVKFLAAAIGQDKDVISQIYGVERFLDITNLNELPAKLVRIISRYL
;
A
#
# COMPACT_ATOMS: atom_id res chain seq x y z
N MET A 1 -29.51 29.46 -23.91
CA MET A 1 -29.61 29.16 -25.36
C MET A 1 -28.47 29.73 -26.22
N LYS A 2 -27.59 30.63 -25.72
CA LYS A 2 -26.41 31.11 -26.48
C LYS A 2 -25.17 30.20 -26.40
N ASP A 3 -25.00 29.39 -25.35
CA ASP A 3 -23.81 28.53 -25.18
C ASP A 3 -23.81 27.21 -25.98
N GLN A 4 -24.95 26.76 -26.52
CA GLN A 4 -24.99 25.51 -27.29
C GLN A 4 -24.45 25.65 -28.73
N ASN A 5 -24.36 26.87 -29.27
CA ASN A 5 -23.90 27.12 -30.63
C ASN A 5 -22.36 27.20 -30.78
N ASP A 6 -21.59 27.31 -29.70
CA ASP A 6 -20.12 27.41 -29.78
C ASP A 6 -19.43 26.03 -29.95
N PHE A 7 -20.11 24.94 -29.59
CA PHE A 7 -19.54 23.59 -29.60
C PHE A 7 -19.40 22.96 -30.98
N ALA A 8 -20.24 23.35 -31.96
CA ALA A 8 -20.09 22.90 -33.34
C ALA A 8 -18.75 23.37 -33.97
N SER A 9 -18.13 24.42 -33.41
CA SER A 9 -16.86 24.94 -33.91
C SER A 9 -15.66 24.09 -33.50
N ASN A 10 -15.73 23.25 -32.47
CA ASN A 10 -14.57 22.61 -31.83
C ASN A 10 -14.23 21.22 -32.35
N VAL A 11 -14.91 20.77 -33.42
CA VAL A 11 -14.62 19.51 -34.09
C VAL A 11 -13.21 19.56 -34.70
N LEU A 12 -12.40 18.54 -34.38
CA LEU A 12 -11.00 18.49 -34.80
C LEU A 12 -10.81 18.02 -36.25
N SER A 13 -11.62 17.05 -36.68
CA SER A 13 -11.54 16.42 -38.01
C SER A 13 -12.94 16.34 -38.64
N PRO A 14 -13.47 17.48 -39.14
CA PRO A 14 -14.85 17.57 -39.62
C PRO A 14 -15.15 16.72 -40.87
N GLU A 15 -14.11 16.36 -41.63
CA GLU A 15 -14.23 15.51 -42.83
C GLU A 15 -14.39 14.02 -42.49
N ARG A 16 -14.14 13.62 -41.24
CA ARG A 16 -14.22 12.22 -40.81
C ARG A 16 -15.68 11.78 -40.66
N VAL A 17 -16.07 10.76 -41.43
CA VAL A 17 -17.37 10.10 -41.29
C VAL A 17 -17.24 8.97 -40.27
N LEU A 18 -17.92 9.12 -39.14
CA LEU A 18 -18.02 8.08 -38.11
C LEU A 18 -19.12 7.08 -38.48
N THR A 19 -18.85 5.80 -38.23
CA THR A 19 -19.85 4.72 -38.25
C THR A 19 -20.93 4.94 -37.18
N GLU A 20 -22.07 4.25 -37.29
CA GLU A 20 -23.14 4.32 -36.28
C GLU A 20 -22.65 3.90 -34.89
N GLU A 21 -21.82 2.85 -34.83
CA GLU A 21 -21.16 2.39 -33.61
C GLU A 21 -20.20 3.45 -33.04
N GLU A 22 -19.38 4.09 -33.87
CA GLU A 22 -18.50 5.17 -33.41
C GLU A 22 -19.28 6.39 -32.92
N GLN A 23 -20.42 6.69 -33.54
CA GLN A 23 -21.29 7.78 -33.11
C GLN A 23 -21.93 7.55 -31.75
N SER A 24 -22.30 6.30 -31.43
CA SER A 24 -22.86 5.96 -30.12
C SER A 24 -21.83 6.12 -28.99
N LEU A 25 -20.54 5.97 -29.32
CA LEU A 25 -19.41 6.14 -28.40
C LEU A 25 -18.99 7.61 -28.20
N VAL A 26 -19.50 8.55 -29.01
CA VAL A 26 -19.27 9.98 -28.75
C VAL A 26 -20.11 10.38 -27.55
N TRP A 27 -19.45 10.80 -26.48
CA TRP A 27 -20.16 11.12 -25.25
C TRP A 27 -21.14 12.30 -25.44
N LYS A 28 -22.32 12.18 -24.82
CA LYS A 28 -23.35 13.23 -24.82
C LYS A 28 -23.31 13.95 -23.46
N LYS A 29 -23.08 15.26 -23.49
CA LYS A 29 -23.10 16.09 -22.27
C LYS A 29 -24.50 16.05 -21.64
N PRO A 30 -24.63 15.64 -20.36
CA PRO A 30 -25.90 15.73 -19.65
C PRO A 30 -26.27 17.20 -19.42
N LEU A 31 -27.56 17.47 -19.21
CA LEU A 31 -28.06 18.83 -18.93
C LEU A 31 -27.44 19.44 -17.67
N THR A 32 -26.98 18.60 -16.75
CA THR A 32 -26.32 18.99 -15.50
C THR A 32 -24.84 19.32 -15.68
N HIS A 33 -24.26 19.08 -16.87
CA HIS A 33 -22.85 19.38 -17.13
C HIS A 33 -22.63 20.90 -17.23
N LYS A 34 -21.77 21.40 -16.35
CA LYS A 34 -21.30 22.79 -16.36
C LYS A 34 -19.88 22.83 -16.88
N VAL A 35 -19.70 23.56 -17.98
CA VAL A 35 -18.41 23.69 -18.69
C VAL A 35 -17.45 24.45 -17.79
N SER A 36 -16.33 23.80 -17.44
CA SER A 36 -15.32 24.40 -16.56
C SER A 36 -14.31 25.26 -17.35
N GLU A 37 -13.54 26.09 -16.64
CA GLU A 37 -12.47 26.88 -17.26
C GLU A 37 -11.39 25.99 -17.85
N GLU A 38 -11.04 24.89 -17.17
CA GLU A 38 -10.08 23.89 -17.62
C GLU A 38 -10.56 23.23 -18.93
N GLU A 39 -11.86 22.90 -19.02
CA GLU A 39 -12.45 22.36 -20.24
C GLU A 39 -12.31 23.32 -21.43
N ARG A 40 -12.63 24.61 -21.24
CA ARG A 40 -12.50 25.63 -22.29
C ARG A 40 -11.04 25.82 -22.69
N ARG A 41 -10.12 25.82 -21.72
CA ARG A 41 -8.68 25.98 -21.92
C ARG A 41 -8.11 24.84 -22.75
N ILE A 42 -8.30 23.59 -22.30
CA ILE A 42 -7.82 22.38 -22.99
C ILE A 42 -8.39 22.30 -24.39
N THR A 43 -9.70 22.51 -24.54
CA THR A 43 -10.37 22.47 -25.86
C THR A 43 -9.78 23.50 -26.82
N SER A 44 -9.59 24.73 -26.37
CA SER A 44 -9.04 25.82 -27.20
C SER A 44 -7.58 25.58 -27.57
N GLU A 45 -6.79 25.06 -26.63
CA GLU A 45 -5.36 24.81 -26.84
C GLU A 45 -5.11 23.66 -27.82
N ILE A 46 -5.85 22.56 -27.69
CA ILE A 46 -5.76 21.41 -28.60
C ILE A 46 -6.16 21.83 -30.01
N LYS A 47 -7.30 22.51 -30.15
CA LYS A 47 -7.79 22.99 -31.45
C LYS A 47 -6.78 23.92 -32.13
N ARG A 48 -6.17 24.85 -31.39
CA ARG A 48 -5.16 25.78 -31.91
C ARG A 48 -3.90 25.05 -32.43
N ASN A 49 -3.55 23.92 -31.82
CA ASN A 49 -2.33 23.17 -32.12
C ASN A 49 -2.56 21.92 -32.98
N TRP A 50 -3.81 21.59 -33.33
CA TRP A 50 -4.18 20.29 -33.92
C TRP A 50 -3.43 19.94 -35.22
N HIS A 51 -3.16 20.95 -36.07
CA HIS A 51 -2.47 20.78 -37.35
C HIS A 51 -1.00 21.21 -37.33
N ARG A 52 -0.39 21.43 -36.15
CA ARG A 52 0.97 21.98 -36.03
C ARG A 52 2.09 20.92 -36.00
N GLY A 53 1.95 19.81 -36.73
CA GLY A 53 2.97 18.77 -36.84
C GLY A 53 3.49 18.29 -35.47
N GLU A 54 4.77 18.52 -35.18
CA GLU A 54 5.42 18.16 -33.91
C GLU A 54 4.83 18.87 -32.68
N MET A 55 4.24 20.07 -32.85
CA MET A 55 3.61 20.83 -31.77
C MET A 55 2.16 20.39 -31.49
N LYS A 56 1.71 19.29 -32.10
CA LYS A 56 0.36 18.75 -31.88
C LYS A 56 0.19 18.26 -30.45
N ILE A 57 -0.86 18.74 -29.79
CA ILE A 57 -1.25 18.27 -28.46
C ILE A 57 -2.21 17.10 -28.63
N ALA A 58 -1.75 15.90 -28.27
CA ALA A 58 -2.52 14.66 -28.40
C ALA A 58 -2.51 13.80 -27.14
N ASN A 59 -1.62 14.07 -26.19
CA ASN A 59 -1.57 13.41 -24.89
C ASN A 59 -1.74 14.44 -23.78
N ILE A 60 -2.69 14.18 -22.90
CA ILE A 60 -3.14 15.10 -21.85
C ILE A 60 -3.00 14.38 -20.51
N LEU A 61 -2.43 15.02 -19.50
CA LEU A 61 -2.39 14.52 -18.13
C LEU A 61 -3.31 15.35 -17.24
N LEU A 62 -4.30 14.68 -16.64
CA LEU A 62 -5.17 15.25 -15.62
C LEU A 62 -4.76 14.66 -14.27
N GLU A 63 -4.12 15.48 -13.44
CA GLU A 63 -3.56 15.03 -12.15
C GLU A 63 -4.29 15.73 -11.01
N GLY A 64 -4.96 14.97 -10.13
CA GLY A 64 -5.80 15.54 -9.06
C GLY A 64 -6.44 14.46 -8.22
N ASP A 65 -7.12 14.80 -7.13
CA ASP A 65 -7.62 13.80 -6.20
C ASP A 65 -8.87 13.06 -6.68
N ALA A 66 -9.24 12.00 -5.97
CA ALA A 66 -10.42 11.22 -6.27
C ALA A 66 -11.67 12.12 -6.22
N GLY A 67 -12.47 12.09 -7.29
CA GLY A 67 -13.68 12.90 -7.37
C GLY A 67 -13.50 14.35 -7.83
N SER A 68 -12.29 14.81 -8.19
CA SER A 68 -12.05 16.15 -8.78
C SER A 68 -12.65 16.36 -10.19
N GLY A 69 -13.24 15.32 -10.80
CA GLY A 69 -13.91 15.43 -12.10
C GLY A 69 -13.06 15.06 -13.33
N LYS A 70 -11.86 14.49 -13.14
CA LYS A 70 -10.94 14.07 -14.23
C LYS A 70 -11.64 13.30 -15.36
N THR A 71 -12.37 12.23 -15.01
CA THR A 71 -13.10 11.40 -15.98
C THR A 71 -14.26 12.15 -16.66
N GLN A 72 -14.92 13.07 -15.95
CA GLN A 72 -15.98 13.89 -16.56
C GLN A 72 -15.40 14.88 -17.57
N LEU A 73 -14.22 15.43 -17.28
CA LEU A 73 -13.48 16.28 -18.21
C LEU A 73 -13.04 15.50 -19.46
N ALA A 74 -12.49 14.28 -19.30
CA ALA A 74 -12.14 13.41 -20.43
C ALA A 74 -13.35 13.13 -21.36
N LYS A 75 -14.50 12.81 -20.77
CA LYS A 75 -15.77 12.63 -21.48
C LYS A 75 -16.24 13.91 -22.18
N ALA A 76 -16.16 15.06 -21.51
CA ALA A 76 -16.53 16.35 -22.10
C ALA A 76 -15.64 16.71 -23.30
N LEU A 77 -14.36 16.36 -23.28
CA LEU A 77 -13.46 16.52 -24.42
C LEU A 77 -13.86 15.65 -25.61
N SER A 78 -14.31 14.41 -25.38
CA SER A 78 -14.87 13.55 -26.45
C SER A 78 -16.06 14.22 -27.14
N ALA A 79 -16.98 14.79 -26.36
CA ALA A 79 -18.11 15.55 -26.90
C ALA A 79 -17.67 16.80 -27.68
N ASN A 80 -16.68 17.53 -27.17
CA ASN A 80 -16.18 18.77 -27.80
C ASN A 80 -15.49 18.50 -29.15
N PHE A 81 -14.69 17.44 -29.22
CA PHE A 81 -13.92 17.10 -30.40
C PHE A 81 -14.67 16.21 -31.38
N ARG A 82 -15.84 15.67 -30.97
CA ARG A 82 -16.62 14.68 -31.71
C ARG A 82 -15.80 13.42 -32.01
N LEU A 83 -15.08 12.94 -31.00
CA LEU A 83 -14.30 11.70 -31.08
C LEU A 83 -14.96 10.62 -30.21
N PRO A 84 -15.02 9.36 -30.67
CA PRO A 84 -15.47 8.23 -29.84
C PRO A 84 -14.65 8.16 -28.55
N TYR A 85 -15.30 7.91 -27.42
CA TYR A 85 -14.66 7.75 -26.11
C TYR A 85 -14.55 6.28 -25.73
N THR A 86 -13.36 5.87 -25.28
CA THR A 86 -13.15 4.62 -24.57
C THR A 86 -12.22 4.84 -23.38
N LYS A 87 -12.18 3.89 -22.44
CA LYS A 87 -11.37 3.97 -21.23
C LYS A 87 -10.70 2.64 -20.93
N VAL A 88 -9.56 2.70 -20.27
CA VAL A 88 -8.90 1.56 -19.65
C VAL A 88 -8.53 1.93 -18.23
N THR A 89 -8.93 1.10 -17.28
CA THR A 89 -8.57 1.23 -15.87
C THR A 89 -7.37 0.32 -15.57
N CYS A 90 -6.24 0.93 -15.22
CA CYS A 90 -5.02 0.21 -14.92
C CYS A 90 -5.05 -0.36 -13.50
N PHE A 91 -4.45 -1.53 -13.33
CA PHE A 91 -4.34 -2.22 -12.05
C PHE A 91 -2.92 -2.79 -11.85
N ALA A 92 -2.60 -3.21 -10.63
CA ALA A 92 -1.22 -3.50 -10.24
C ALA A 92 -0.59 -4.66 -11.02
N ASP A 93 -1.39 -5.69 -11.28
CA ASP A 93 -0.98 -6.95 -11.91
C ASP A 93 -1.31 -7.00 -13.40
N MET A 94 -1.55 -5.84 -14.02
CA MET A 94 -1.81 -5.71 -15.44
C MET A 94 -0.64 -6.24 -16.27
N ASP A 95 -0.94 -6.94 -17.36
CA ASP A 95 0.05 -7.56 -18.23
C ASP A 95 -0.02 -7.06 -19.68
N LYS A 96 0.89 -7.57 -20.54
CA LYS A 96 0.97 -7.13 -21.94
C LYS A 96 -0.29 -7.47 -22.74
N SER A 97 -1.02 -8.52 -22.38
CA SER A 97 -2.25 -8.90 -23.07
C SER A 97 -3.40 -7.94 -22.77
N ASP A 98 -3.41 -7.32 -21.59
CA ASP A 98 -4.37 -6.26 -21.26
C ASP A 98 -4.13 -4.98 -22.09
N ILE A 99 -2.87 -4.70 -22.47
CA ILE A 99 -2.50 -3.52 -23.27
C ILE A 99 -2.57 -3.78 -24.76
N LEU A 100 -2.08 -4.92 -25.25
CA LEU A 100 -1.97 -5.20 -26.68
C LEU A 100 -3.16 -6.01 -27.18
N GLY A 101 -3.71 -6.89 -26.36
CA GLY A 101 -4.68 -7.88 -26.76
C GLY A 101 -4.16 -9.31 -26.59
N ALA A 102 -5.05 -10.28 -26.74
CA ALA A 102 -4.76 -11.69 -26.53
C ALA A 102 -4.94 -12.50 -27.83
N ILE A 103 -4.09 -13.50 -28.02
CA ILE A 103 -4.34 -14.53 -29.03
C ILE A 103 -5.15 -15.63 -28.37
N LEU A 104 -6.38 -15.82 -28.83
CA LEU A 104 -7.28 -16.85 -28.31
C LEU A 104 -7.44 -17.96 -29.35
N PRO A 105 -7.41 -19.24 -28.92
CA PRO A 105 -7.74 -20.36 -29.79
C PRO A 105 -9.23 -20.34 -30.15
N VAL A 106 -9.53 -20.56 -31.44
CA VAL A 106 -10.87 -20.64 -32.00
C VAL A 106 -11.28 -22.11 -32.13
N ILE A 107 -12.40 -22.47 -31.52
CA ILE A 107 -12.97 -23.80 -31.64
C ILE A 107 -13.85 -23.83 -32.90
N SER A 108 -13.61 -24.82 -33.78
CA SER A 108 -14.43 -25.04 -34.98
C SER A 108 -15.92 -25.19 -34.63
N SER A 109 -16.79 -24.66 -35.49
CA SER A 109 -18.25 -24.65 -35.32
C SER A 109 -18.88 -26.02 -35.09
N ASP A 110 -18.34 -27.10 -35.66
CA ASP A 110 -18.83 -28.47 -35.44
C ASP A 110 -18.52 -29.01 -34.04
N ARG A 111 -17.40 -28.60 -33.45
CA ARG A 111 -16.97 -29.03 -32.11
C ARG A 111 -17.52 -28.14 -31.01
N MET A 112 -17.81 -26.88 -31.31
CA MET A 112 -18.53 -26.00 -30.39
C MET A 112 -19.86 -26.64 -29.96
N LYS A 113 -20.56 -27.33 -30.86
CA LYS A 113 -21.82 -28.06 -30.56
C LYS A 113 -21.68 -29.19 -29.54
N GLN A 114 -20.47 -29.66 -29.23
CA GLN A 114 -20.21 -30.75 -28.28
C GLN A 114 -19.91 -30.27 -26.85
N LEU A 115 -19.75 -28.96 -26.65
CA LEU A 115 -19.52 -28.37 -25.33
C LEU A 115 -20.83 -28.17 -24.55
N GLU A 116 -20.73 -28.00 -23.23
CA GLU A 116 -21.88 -27.62 -22.40
C GLU A 116 -22.45 -26.27 -22.84
N PHE A 117 -23.76 -26.06 -22.64
CA PHE A 117 -24.46 -24.85 -23.09
C PHE A 117 -23.82 -23.56 -22.56
N ALA A 118 -23.38 -23.57 -21.30
CA ALA A 118 -22.68 -22.43 -20.69
C ALA A 118 -21.33 -22.13 -21.37
N ASP A 119 -20.57 -23.17 -21.73
CA ASP A 119 -19.28 -23.00 -22.43
C ASP A 119 -19.47 -22.55 -23.88
N GLN A 120 -20.52 -23.02 -24.54
CA GLN A 120 -20.90 -22.55 -25.87
C GLN A 120 -21.30 -21.07 -25.86
N ALA A 121 -22.13 -20.66 -24.90
CA ALA A 121 -22.56 -19.27 -24.76
C ALA A 121 -21.37 -18.35 -24.48
N ALA A 122 -20.48 -18.76 -23.58
CA ALA A 122 -19.25 -18.05 -23.25
C ALA A 122 -18.33 -17.84 -24.46
N LEU A 123 -18.08 -18.90 -25.24
CA LEU A 123 -17.21 -18.84 -26.41
C LEU A 123 -17.85 -18.04 -27.55
N ARG A 124 -19.16 -18.16 -27.78
CA ARG A 124 -19.86 -17.33 -28.77
C ARG A 124 -19.77 -15.85 -28.39
N ALA A 125 -20.05 -15.51 -27.13
CA ALA A 125 -19.92 -14.14 -26.66
C ALA A 125 -18.49 -13.59 -26.87
N LEU A 126 -17.46 -14.39 -26.58
CA LEU A 126 -16.07 -14.01 -26.85
C LEU A 126 -15.77 -13.84 -28.35
N TYR A 127 -16.28 -14.73 -29.21
CA TYR A 127 -16.00 -14.72 -30.65
C TYR A 127 -16.80 -13.68 -31.44
N GLU A 128 -18.03 -13.41 -31.00
CA GLU A 128 -18.94 -12.40 -31.57
C GLU A 128 -18.67 -11.01 -31.00
N SER A 129 -17.97 -10.90 -29.87
CA SER A 129 -17.57 -9.58 -29.39
C SER A 129 -16.62 -8.94 -30.40
N ASP A 130 -16.99 -7.76 -30.88
CA ASP A 130 -16.14 -6.93 -31.73
C ASP A 130 -14.95 -6.34 -30.96
N GLY A 131 -14.64 -6.86 -29.77
CA GLY A 131 -13.53 -6.55 -28.88
C GLY A 131 -13.68 -5.26 -28.08
N PHE A 132 -14.88 -4.66 -28.02
CA PHE A 132 -15.17 -3.41 -27.29
C PHE A 132 -15.14 -3.56 -25.75
N ARG A 133 -15.10 -4.80 -25.26
CA ARG A 133 -15.23 -5.17 -23.85
C ARG A 133 -14.11 -6.13 -23.48
N SER A 134 -13.64 -6.07 -22.23
CA SER A 134 -12.64 -7.04 -21.78
C SER A 134 -13.18 -8.46 -21.89
N SER A 135 -12.33 -9.43 -22.25
CA SER A 135 -12.70 -10.86 -22.26
C SER A 135 -13.33 -11.32 -20.94
N THR A 136 -12.93 -10.74 -19.80
CA THR A 136 -13.56 -11.01 -18.51
C THR A 136 -14.94 -10.38 -18.37
N GLU A 137 -15.14 -9.14 -18.82
CA GLU A 137 -16.44 -8.46 -18.78
C GLU A 137 -17.47 -9.16 -19.66
N ILE A 138 -17.05 -9.58 -20.87
CA ILE A 138 -17.88 -10.36 -21.78
C ILE A 138 -18.36 -11.65 -21.11
N LEU A 139 -17.48 -12.34 -20.41
CA LEU A 139 -17.82 -13.56 -19.68
C LEU A 139 -18.71 -13.29 -18.45
N MET A 140 -18.49 -12.18 -17.74
CA MET A 140 -19.34 -11.78 -16.62
C MET A 140 -20.77 -11.54 -17.07
N GLU A 141 -20.96 -10.83 -18.19
CA GLU A 141 -22.28 -10.52 -18.75
C GLU A 141 -22.94 -11.74 -19.39
N ALA A 142 -22.21 -12.49 -20.23
CA ALA A 142 -22.75 -13.65 -20.92
C ALA A 142 -23.14 -14.81 -19.98
N LEU A 143 -22.50 -14.89 -18.81
CA LEU A 143 -22.73 -15.98 -17.85
C LEU A 143 -23.34 -15.52 -16.51
N GLY A 144 -23.49 -14.22 -16.28
CA GLY A 144 -23.94 -13.65 -15.01
C GLY A 144 -23.02 -13.98 -13.83
N ILE A 145 -21.71 -14.10 -14.06
CA ILE A 145 -20.73 -14.52 -13.04
C ILE A 145 -19.85 -13.35 -12.56
N PRO A 146 -19.36 -13.37 -11.31
CA PRO A 146 -18.42 -12.36 -10.80
C PRO A 146 -17.03 -12.47 -11.46
N GLN A 147 -16.26 -11.39 -11.44
CA GLN A 147 -14.98 -11.25 -12.15
C GLN A 147 -13.96 -12.37 -11.84
N GLU A 148 -13.86 -12.81 -10.59
CA GLU A 148 -12.96 -13.91 -10.19
C GLU A 148 -13.36 -15.23 -10.87
N MET A 149 -14.67 -15.51 -10.94
CA MET A 149 -15.20 -16.68 -11.62
C MET A 149 -15.04 -16.54 -13.13
N ALA A 150 -15.20 -15.35 -13.71
CA ALA A 150 -14.96 -15.10 -15.13
C ALA A 150 -13.50 -15.38 -15.51
N SER A 151 -12.53 -14.95 -14.70
CA SER A 151 -11.11 -15.26 -14.92
C SER A 151 -10.82 -16.76 -14.82
N ALA A 152 -11.41 -17.45 -13.85
CA ALA A 152 -11.30 -18.91 -13.70
C ALA A 152 -11.94 -19.65 -14.89
N LYS A 153 -13.10 -19.19 -15.34
CA LYS A 153 -13.83 -19.74 -16.48
C LYS A 153 -13.06 -19.54 -17.78
N MET A 154 -12.45 -18.37 -17.97
CA MET A 154 -11.55 -18.11 -19.09
C MET A 154 -10.39 -19.10 -19.15
N LYS A 155 -9.75 -19.37 -17.99
CA LYS A 155 -8.69 -20.41 -17.91
C LYS A 155 -9.20 -21.80 -18.26
N GLN A 156 -10.42 -22.16 -17.83
CA GLN A 156 -11.04 -23.44 -18.17
C GLN A 156 -11.30 -23.55 -19.68
N LEU A 157 -11.88 -22.50 -20.30
CA LEU A 157 -12.17 -22.46 -21.73
C LEU A 157 -10.89 -22.51 -22.57
N LEU A 158 -9.84 -21.79 -22.16
CA LEU A 158 -8.52 -21.86 -22.79
C LEU A 158 -7.91 -23.27 -22.69
N LYS A 159 -8.06 -23.93 -21.53
CA LYS A 159 -7.59 -25.31 -21.33
C LYS A 159 -8.37 -26.31 -22.17
N LEU A 160 -9.69 -26.12 -22.31
CA LEU A 160 -10.52 -26.93 -23.21
C LEU A 160 -10.10 -26.75 -24.66
N ALA A 161 -9.92 -25.49 -25.10
CA ALA A 161 -9.47 -25.19 -26.45
C ALA A 161 -8.05 -25.72 -26.74
N ALA A 162 -7.14 -25.68 -25.76
CA ALA A 162 -5.76 -26.19 -25.88
C ALA A 162 -5.65 -27.73 -25.81
N ASN A 163 -6.43 -28.38 -24.94
CA ASN A 163 -6.40 -29.84 -24.78
C ASN A 163 -7.10 -30.57 -25.95
N ASN A 164 -8.00 -29.90 -26.67
CA ASN A 164 -8.76 -30.49 -27.77
C ASN A 164 -8.00 -30.47 -29.12
N ALA A 165 -6.69 -30.20 -29.10
CA ALA A 165 -5.79 -30.11 -30.25
C ALA A 165 -5.23 -31.47 -30.76
N GLN A 166 -5.81 -32.61 -30.36
CA GLN A 166 -5.24 -33.91 -30.73
C GLN A 166 -5.44 -34.33 -32.20
N ASP A 167 -6.32 -33.66 -32.98
CA ASP A 167 -6.67 -34.08 -34.35
C ASP A 167 -6.75 -32.95 -35.41
N GLY A 168 -6.07 -31.82 -35.21
CA GLY A 168 -6.05 -30.76 -36.23
C GLY A 168 -5.34 -29.47 -35.81
N ALA A 169 -5.03 -28.63 -36.80
CA ALA A 169 -4.45 -27.30 -36.57
C ALA A 169 -5.43 -26.43 -35.76
N VAL A 170 -4.99 -25.95 -34.59
CA VAL A 170 -5.76 -24.99 -33.79
C VAL A 170 -5.71 -23.65 -34.50
N GLU A 171 -6.87 -23.15 -34.90
CA GLU A 171 -7.00 -21.80 -35.44
C GLU A 171 -6.88 -20.80 -34.29
N TYR A 172 -6.06 -19.78 -34.45
CA TYR A 172 -5.84 -18.74 -33.44
C TYR A 172 -6.29 -17.40 -33.99
N ARG A 173 -7.09 -16.66 -33.21
CA ARG A 173 -7.52 -15.30 -33.55
C ARG A 173 -6.98 -14.31 -32.54
N PHE A 174 -6.45 -13.21 -33.04
CA PHE A 174 -5.99 -12.11 -32.22
C PHE A 174 -7.17 -11.18 -31.89
N TYR A 175 -7.34 -10.88 -30.60
CA TYR A 175 -8.33 -9.96 -30.07
C TYR A 175 -7.60 -8.73 -29.55
N ALA A 176 -7.69 -7.64 -30.31
CA ALA A 176 -7.08 -6.36 -29.96
C ALA A 176 -7.71 -5.79 -28.68
N SER A 177 -6.88 -5.19 -27.83
CA SER A 177 -7.34 -4.47 -26.64
C SER A 177 -8.05 -3.16 -27.01
N GLU A 178 -8.69 -2.53 -26.02
CA GLU A 178 -9.26 -1.19 -26.15
C GLU A 178 -8.21 -0.13 -26.51
N ILE A 179 -6.98 -0.29 -26.01
CA ILE A 179 -5.89 0.63 -26.33
C ILE A 179 -5.53 0.52 -27.80
N VAL A 180 -5.36 -0.70 -28.32
CA VAL A 180 -5.01 -0.93 -29.72
C VAL A 180 -6.13 -0.45 -30.64
N ARG A 181 -7.39 -0.74 -30.29
CA ARG A 181 -8.57 -0.26 -31.02
C ARG A 181 -8.60 1.26 -31.11
N ALA A 182 -8.49 1.94 -29.96
CA ALA A 182 -8.51 3.39 -29.89
C ALA A 182 -7.34 4.01 -30.68
N PHE A 183 -6.17 3.40 -30.56
CA PHE A 183 -4.94 3.82 -31.22
C PHE A 183 -5.03 3.69 -32.75
N GLN A 184 -5.65 2.61 -33.25
CA GLN A 184 -5.83 2.35 -34.68
C GLN A 184 -6.98 3.15 -35.30
N LYS A 185 -8.09 3.28 -34.58
CA LYS A 185 -9.29 3.97 -35.07
C LYS A 185 -9.32 5.47 -34.73
N GLY A 186 -8.36 5.99 -33.95
CA GLY A 186 -8.30 7.42 -33.63
C GLY A 186 -9.40 7.88 -32.69
N TYR A 187 -9.54 7.18 -31.57
CA TYR A 187 -10.51 7.54 -30.52
C TYR A 187 -9.86 8.44 -29.47
N LEU A 188 -10.68 8.97 -28.56
CA LEU A 188 -10.21 9.53 -27.30
C LEU A 188 -10.17 8.40 -26.26
N LEU A 189 -8.96 7.99 -25.87
CA LEU A 189 -8.72 6.96 -24.87
C LEU A 189 -8.39 7.60 -23.52
N GLU A 190 -9.20 7.30 -22.51
CA GLU A 190 -8.85 7.61 -21.12
C GLU A 190 -8.05 6.46 -20.49
N ILE A 191 -6.81 6.73 -20.07
CA ILE A 191 -5.97 5.79 -19.33
C ILE A 191 -6.03 6.18 -17.85
N GLN A 192 -6.75 5.39 -17.06
CA GLN A 192 -7.00 5.67 -15.64
C GLN A 192 -5.98 4.97 -14.76
N GLU A 193 -5.38 5.72 -13.85
CA GLU A 193 -4.48 5.22 -12.80
C GLU A 193 -3.27 4.39 -13.33
N PRO A 194 -2.57 4.82 -14.41
CA PRO A 194 -1.43 4.05 -14.93
C PRO A 194 -0.25 3.97 -13.94
N ASN A 195 -0.28 4.79 -12.89
CA ASN A 195 0.70 4.77 -11.82
C ASN A 195 0.58 3.57 -10.87
N VAL A 196 -0.50 2.79 -10.97
CA VAL A 196 -0.65 1.54 -10.22
C VAL A 196 0.13 0.39 -10.89
N ILE A 197 0.46 0.51 -12.18
CA ILE A 197 1.11 -0.54 -12.98
C ILE A 197 2.50 -0.89 -12.42
N ARG A 198 2.73 -2.19 -12.18
CA ARG A 198 4.01 -2.69 -11.68
C ARG A 198 4.95 -3.23 -12.75
N ASP A 199 4.40 -3.75 -13.86
CA ASP A 199 5.16 -4.38 -14.93
C ASP A 199 5.80 -3.34 -15.86
N ALA A 200 7.13 -3.34 -15.94
CA ALA A 200 7.88 -2.42 -16.79
C ALA A 200 7.61 -2.63 -18.29
N GLY A 201 7.34 -3.86 -18.71
CA GLY A 201 6.99 -4.20 -20.09
C GLY A 201 5.63 -3.65 -20.52
N VAL A 202 4.68 -3.53 -19.59
CA VAL A 202 3.38 -2.86 -19.80
C VAL A 202 3.58 -1.36 -19.95
N LEU A 203 4.38 -0.75 -19.06
CA LEU A 203 4.73 0.67 -19.16
C LEU A 203 5.47 1.00 -20.48
N MET A 204 6.35 0.11 -20.95
CA MET A 204 7.01 0.27 -22.27
C MET A 204 6.01 0.27 -23.44
N ALA A 205 5.00 -0.62 -23.40
CA ALA A 205 3.97 -0.66 -24.43
C ALA A 205 3.11 0.62 -24.41
N LEU A 206 2.74 1.11 -23.22
CA LEU A 206 2.05 2.39 -23.05
C LEU A 206 2.90 3.58 -23.53
N ASN A 207 4.20 3.61 -23.22
CA ASN A 207 5.11 4.64 -23.72
C ASN A 207 5.11 4.68 -25.26
N SER A 208 5.10 3.51 -25.90
CA SER A 208 5.05 3.40 -27.36
C SER A 208 3.72 3.92 -27.92
N ALA A 209 2.60 3.65 -27.24
CA ALA A 209 1.28 4.20 -27.62
C ALA A 209 1.20 5.73 -27.47
N LEU A 210 1.92 6.29 -26.50
CA LEU A 210 1.92 7.74 -26.26
C LEU A 210 2.87 8.51 -27.17
N GLU A 211 3.75 7.87 -27.94
CA GLU A 211 4.59 8.60 -28.88
C GLU A 211 3.74 9.20 -30.03
N PRO A 212 3.95 10.47 -30.43
CA PRO A 212 3.20 11.09 -31.52
C PRO A 212 3.29 10.35 -32.86
N SER A 213 4.43 9.71 -33.13
CA SER A 213 4.67 8.82 -34.27
C SER A 213 4.84 7.36 -33.82
N GLY A 214 4.25 7.01 -32.68
CA GLY A 214 4.35 5.70 -32.07
C GLY A 214 3.79 4.58 -32.96
N SER A 215 4.30 3.38 -32.76
CA SER A 215 3.76 2.16 -33.33
C SER A 215 3.65 1.07 -32.26
N LEU A 216 2.64 0.22 -32.41
CA LEU A 216 2.40 -0.94 -31.55
C LEU A 216 2.70 -2.20 -32.34
N ASN A 217 3.68 -2.96 -31.87
CA ASN A 217 4.04 -4.25 -32.45
C ASN A 217 3.10 -5.32 -31.89
N LEU A 218 2.11 -5.71 -32.67
CA LEU A 218 1.22 -6.82 -32.38
C LEU A 218 1.83 -8.11 -32.96
N PRO A 219 1.41 -9.29 -32.46
CA PRO A 219 1.86 -10.56 -33.02
C PRO A 219 1.52 -10.73 -34.50
N THR A 220 0.45 -10.09 -34.97
CA THR A 220 -0.08 -10.20 -36.33
C THR A 220 0.39 -9.08 -37.26
N GLU A 221 0.58 -7.86 -36.74
CA GLU A 221 0.89 -6.68 -37.54
C GLU A 221 1.52 -5.56 -36.71
N ILE A 222 2.05 -4.53 -37.39
CA ILE A 222 2.54 -3.30 -36.76
C ILE A 222 1.49 -2.21 -36.97
N VAL A 223 0.81 -1.80 -35.90
CA VAL A 223 -0.22 -0.77 -35.93
C VAL A 223 0.42 0.60 -35.71
N HIS A 224 0.02 1.58 -36.51
CA HIS A 224 0.50 2.96 -36.42
C HIS A 224 -0.54 3.86 -35.78
N ARG A 225 -0.09 4.87 -35.05
CA ARG A 225 -0.97 5.83 -34.37
C ARG A 225 -1.87 6.54 -35.39
N HIS A 226 -3.18 6.47 -35.19
CA HIS A 226 -4.12 7.24 -36.01
C HIS A 226 -3.94 8.75 -35.76
N PRO A 227 -4.01 9.61 -36.80
CA PRO A 227 -3.85 11.05 -36.63
C PRO A 227 -4.80 11.66 -35.60
N ASP A 228 -6.04 11.19 -35.53
CA ASP A 228 -7.05 11.68 -34.58
C ASP A 228 -6.97 11.10 -33.16
N PHE A 229 -6.03 10.18 -32.88
CA PHE A 229 -5.93 9.54 -31.56
C PHE A 229 -5.50 10.54 -30.47
N ILE A 230 -6.33 10.66 -29.43
CA ILE A 230 -6.06 11.47 -28.23
C ILE A 230 -5.99 10.55 -27.01
N ALA A 231 -4.93 10.67 -26.23
CA ALA A 231 -4.79 9.99 -24.95
C ALA A 231 -5.02 10.97 -23.79
N VAL A 232 -5.95 10.66 -22.89
CA VAL A 232 -6.17 11.38 -21.64
C VAL A 232 -5.74 10.49 -20.48
N ILE A 233 -4.65 10.83 -19.83
CA ILE A 233 -4.14 10.13 -18.66
C ILE A 233 -4.76 10.76 -17.41
N THR A 234 -5.43 9.97 -16.59
CA THR A 234 -5.97 10.43 -15.31
C THR A 234 -5.25 9.76 -14.15
N ALA A 235 -4.65 10.57 -13.26
CA ALA A 235 -3.87 10.07 -12.11
C ALA A 235 -4.30 10.75 -10.81
N ASN A 236 -4.32 9.98 -9.72
CA ASN A 236 -4.53 10.47 -8.37
C ASN A 236 -3.18 10.82 -7.72
N ARG A 237 -3.12 11.90 -6.95
CA ARG A 237 -1.88 12.42 -6.32
C ARG A 237 -1.50 11.70 -5.03
N SER A 238 -2.49 11.28 -4.26
CA SER A 238 -2.31 10.81 -2.87
C SER A 238 -3.04 9.49 -2.61
N TYR A 239 -3.07 8.58 -3.59
CA TYR A 239 -3.74 7.29 -3.42
C TYR A 239 -2.79 6.24 -2.84
N ALA A 240 -3.24 5.50 -1.82
CA ALA A 240 -2.47 4.40 -1.24
C ALA A 240 -2.16 3.34 -2.30
N GLY A 241 -0.88 2.92 -2.43
CA GLY A 241 -0.45 1.97 -3.45
C GLY A 241 -0.19 2.56 -4.85
N SER A 242 -0.34 3.86 -5.04
CA SER A 242 -0.06 4.54 -6.30
C SER A 242 1.37 5.07 -6.34
N ARG A 243 2.12 4.77 -7.40
CA ARG A 243 3.49 5.28 -7.59
C ARG A 243 3.47 6.72 -8.11
N PRO A 244 4.56 7.49 -8.01
CA PRO A 244 4.73 8.65 -8.88
C PRO A 244 4.62 8.19 -10.35
N LEU A 245 3.92 8.98 -11.17
CA LEU A 245 3.79 8.70 -12.60
C LEU A 245 5.19 8.58 -13.22
N ASN A 246 5.42 7.52 -14.00
CA ASN A 246 6.70 7.27 -14.65
C ASN A 246 7.16 8.50 -15.45
N GLU A 247 8.40 8.94 -15.24
CA GLU A 247 9.00 10.10 -15.92
C GLU A 247 8.89 9.99 -17.44
N ALA A 248 9.08 8.79 -18.00
CA ALA A 248 8.95 8.55 -19.44
C ALA A 248 7.52 8.76 -19.96
N LEU A 249 6.49 8.47 -19.15
CA LEU A 249 5.10 8.78 -19.50
C LEU A 249 4.88 10.29 -19.42
N ARG A 250 5.39 10.93 -18.35
CA ARG A 250 5.25 12.37 -18.10
C ARG A 250 5.89 13.21 -19.22
N ASP A 251 7.06 12.81 -19.71
CA ASP A 251 7.77 13.50 -20.81
C ASP A 251 7.04 13.43 -22.16
N ARG A 252 6.14 12.45 -22.34
CA ARG A 252 5.35 12.28 -23.57
C ARG A 252 4.02 13.03 -23.55
N VAL A 253 3.71 13.71 -22.45
CA VAL A 253 2.50 14.52 -22.29
C VAL A 253 2.75 15.94 -22.77
N GLN A 254 1.92 16.44 -23.69
CA GLN A 254 2.06 17.82 -24.19
C GLN A 254 1.28 18.84 -23.35
N HIS A 255 0.22 18.41 -22.65
CA HIS A 255 -0.59 19.28 -21.80
C HIS A 255 -0.85 18.62 -20.45
N THR A 256 -0.56 19.32 -19.35
CA THR A 256 -0.82 18.85 -17.99
C THR A 256 -1.72 19.85 -17.26
N GLU A 257 -2.80 19.36 -16.66
CA GLU A 257 -3.73 20.17 -15.87
C GLU A 257 -3.85 19.61 -14.45
N LYS A 258 -3.81 20.51 -13.48
CA LYS A 258 -4.00 20.19 -12.06
C LYS A 258 -5.48 20.28 -11.73
N MET A 259 -6.05 19.19 -11.24
CA MET A 259 -7.49 19.09 -10.94
C MET A 259 -7.72 19.13 -9.42
N ASP A 260 -7.88 20.33 -8.88
CA ASP A 260 -8.25 20.54 -7.47
C ASP A 260 -9.77 20.59 -7.29
N LEU A 261 -10.22 20.74 -6.04
CA LEU A 261 -11.60 21.14 -5.77
C LEU A 261 -11.89 22.50 -6.45
N PRO A 262 -13.04 22.65 -7.11
CA PRO A 262 -13.42 23.91 -7.70
C PRO A 262 -13.78 24.93 -6.60
N THR A 263 -13.96 26.20 -6.98
CA THR A 263 -14.42 27.23 -6.05
C THR A 263 -15.78 26.88 -5.46
N GLN A 264 -16.05 27.40 -4.26
CA GLN A 264 -17.30 27.15 -3.52
C GLN A 264 -18.55 27.43 -4.36
N GLU A 265 -18.57 28.56 -5.08
CA GLU A 265 -19.65 28.92 -6.01
C GLU A 265 -19.91 27.82 -7.07
N ILE A 266 -18.85 27.29 -7.67
CA ILE A 266 -18.95 26.22 -8.67
C ILE A 266 -19.38 24.91 -8.02
N MET A 267 -18.94 24.62 -6.78
CA MET A 267 -19.40 23.46 -6.03
C MET A 267 -20.92 23.49 -5.86
N MET A 268 -21.44 24.62 -5.35
CA MET A 268 -22.87 24.85 -5.11
C MET A 268 -23.67 24.75 -6.41
N GLU A 269 -23.23 25.42 -7.48
CA GLU A 269 -23.89 25.38 -8.78
C GLU A 269 -24.03 23.95 -9.31
N ARG A 270 -22.95 23.16 -9.22
CA ARG A 270 -22.94 21.76 -9.65
C ARG A 270 -23.82 20.88 -8.75
N ALA A 271 -23.84 21.14 -7.45
CA ALA A 271 -24.69 20.40 -6.51
C ALA A 271 -26.17 20.68 -6.80
N MET A 272 -26.57 21.95 -6.92
CA MET A 272 -27.94 22.34 -7.28
C MET A 272 -28.40 21.67 -8.58
N ALA A 273 -27.56 21.69 -9.62
CA ALA A 273 -27.88 21.08 -10.90
C ALA A 273 -28.06 19.56 -10.81
N LYS A 274 -27.34 18.90 -9.89
CA LYS A 274 -27.30 17.44 -9.79
C LYS A 274 -28.30 16.85 -8.80
N THR A 275 -28.48 17.47 -7.64
CA THR A 275 -29.37 17.00 -6.56
C THR A 275 -30.73 17.70 -6.59
N GLY A 276 -30.85 18.84 -7.28
CA GLY A 276 -32.06 19.67 -7.27
C GLY A 276 -32.29 20.44 -5.96
N TYR A 277 -31.37 20.34 -5.00
CA TYR A 277 -31.43 21.06 -3.73
C TYR A 277 -31.16 22.57 -3.95
N ARG A 278 -31.95 23.45 -3.33
CA ARG A 278 -31.95 24.90 -3.62
C ARG A 278 -31.70 25.80 -2.39
N ASN A 279 -31.32 25.23 -1.26
CA ASN A 279 -30.96 26.02 -0.10
C ASN A 279 -29.49 26.45 -0.23
N ASP A 280 -29.28 27.67 -0.71
CA ASP A 280 -27.95 28.23 -0.96
C ASP A 280 -27.13 28.37 0.33
N GLU A 281 -27.75 28.77 1.45
CA GLU A 281 -27.07 28.87 2.75
C GLU A 281 -26.52 27.51 3.20
N MET A 282 -27.33 26.45 3.10
CA MET A 282 -26.87 25.10 3.42
C MET A 282 -25.80 24.61 2.44
N LEU A 283 -25.99 24.82 1.14
CA LEU A 283 -25.00 24.42 0.15
C LEU A 283 -23.64 25.08 0.38
N ASP A 284 -23.64 26.33 0.84
CA ASP A 284 -22.47 27.11 1.21
C ASP A 284 -21.75 26.50 2.42
N VAL A 285 -22.48 26.22 3.51
CA VAL A 285 -21.92 25.58 4.72
C VAL A 285 -21.35 24.20 4.40
N LEU A 286 -22.10 23.37 3.67
CA LEU A 286 -21.66 22.03 3.28
C LEU A 286 -20.39 22.09 2.40
N ALA A 287 -20.27 23.09 1.53
CA ALA A 287 -19.09 23.27 0.69
C ALA A 287 -17.89 23.75 1.51
N SER A 288 -18.10 24.69 2.45
CA SER A 288 -17.08 25.18 3.38
C SER A 288 -16.48 24.03 4.19
N VAL A 289 -17.32 23.14 4.72
CA VAL A 289 -16.89 21.96 5.47
C VAL A 289 -16.01 21.05 4.61
N ILE A 290 -16.40 20.75 3.37
CA ILE A 290 -15.59 19.91 2.46
C ILE A 290 -14.23 20.55 2.17
N ILE A 291 -14.20 21.85 1.90
CA ILE A 291 -12.96 22.60 1.62
C ILE A 291 -12.04 22.61 2.84
N LEU A 292 -12.58 22.83 4.05
CA LEU A 292 -11.80 22.81 5.28
C LEU A 292 -11.24 21.41 5.55
N LEU A 293 -12.08 20.38 5.46
CA LEU A 293 -11.65 18.99 5.66
C LEU A 293 -10.55 18.57 4.65
N ASP A 294 -10.66 18.97 3.39
CA ASP A 294 -9.61 18.71 2.38
C ASP A 294 -8.29 19.40 2.75
N LYS A 295 -8.34 20.68 3.16
CA LYS A 295 -7.15 21.43 3.59
C LYS A 295 -6.52 20.81 4.84
N THR A 296 -7.32 20.48 5.84
CA THR A 296 -6.87 19.88 7.10
C THR A 296 -6.27 18.50 6.87
N ALA A 297 -6.91 17.66 6.04
CA ALA A 297 -6.37 16.35 5.68
C ALA A 297 -4.99 16.47 5.01
N ARG A 298 -4.84 17.40 4.06
CA ARG A 298 -3.54 17.65 3.39
C ARG A 298 -2.47 18.17 4.35
N ALA A 299 -2.81 19.14 5.21
CA ALA A 299 -1.87 19.75 6.13
C ALA A 299 -1.30 18.74 7.14
N ASN A 300 -2.11 17.76 7.52
CA ASN A 300 -1.73 16.70 8.46
C ASN A 300 -1.32 15.40 7.76
N ALA A 301 -1.27 15.41 6.43
CA ALA A 301 -0.93 14.29 5.57
C ALA A 301 -1.73 13.00 5.83
N ILE A 302 -3.01 13.19 6.13
CA ILE A 302 -4.04 12.14 6.15
C ILE A 302 -4.21 11.64 4.71
N LYS A 303 -4.28 10.31 4.54
CA LYS A 303 -4.27 9.67 3.21
C LYS A 303 -5.56 9.92 2.41
N GLY A 304 -6.72 9.99 3.05
CA GLY A 304 -7.99 10.20 2.34
C GLY A 304 -8.26 11.65 1.98
N VAL A 305 -9.29 11.85 1.15
CA VAL A 305 -9.62 13.16 0.55
C VAL A 305 -11.10 13.47 0.66
N ALA A 306 -11.41 14.72 1.02
CA ALA A 306 -12.76 15.28 0.96
C ALA A 306 -13.04 15.82 -0.46
N GLY A 307 -13.62 14.99 -1.33
CA GLY A 307 -13.86 15.35 -2.74
C GLY A 307 -15.28 15.83 -3.05
N MET A 308 -15.48 16.36 -4.26
CA MET A 308 -16.81 16.69 -4.82
C MET A 308 -17.80 15.52 -4.77
N ARG A 309 -17.30 14.28 -4.88
CA ARG A 309 -18.16 13.08 -4.77
C ARG A 309 -18.80 12.99 -3.39
N SER A 310 -18.01 13.15 -2.32
CA SER A 310 -18.52 13.14 -0.95
C SER A 310 -19.47 14.31 -0.72
N TYR A 311 -19.14 15.50 -1.24
CA TYR A 311 -20.04 16.65 -1.22
C TYR A 311 -21.39 16.35 -1.87
N PHE A 312 -21.43 15.80 -3.09
CA PHE A 312 -22.71 15.48 -3.76
C PHE A 312 -23.56 14.47 -2.98
N TYR A 313 -22.95 13.41 -2.46
CA TYR A 313 -23.70 12.41 -1.67
C TYR A 313 -24.17 12.96 -0.32
N TRP A 314 -23.44 13.92 0.24
CA TRP A 314 -23.83 14.56 1.49
C TRP A 314 -24.97 15.57 1.26
N VAL A 315 -24.86 16.41 0.23
CA VAL A 315 -25.95 17.31 -0.21
C VAL A 315 -27.22 16.51 -0.55
N ASP A 316 -27.09 15.40 -1.29
CA ASP A 316 -28.23 14.54 -1.63
C ASP A 316 -28.89 13.93 -0.39
N ALA A 317 -28.11 13.48 0.59
CA ALA A 317 -28.65 13.01 1.87
C ALA A 317 -29.39 14.10 2.64
N VAL A 318 -28.84 15.31 2.69
CA VAL A 318 -29.49 16.48 3.32
C VAL A 318 -30.76 16.87 2.56
N ALA A 319 -30.74 16.84 1.22
CA ALA A 319 -31.90 17.10 0.38
C ALA A 319 -33.04 16.10 0.60
N GLN A 320 -32.71 14.85 0.96
CA GLN A 320 -33.65 13.80 1.33
C GLN A 320 -34.12 13.89 2.80
N GLY A 321 -33.66 14.88 3.56
CA GLY A 321 -34.09 15.15 4.93
C GLY A 321 -33.20 14.54 6.02
N ALA A 322 -32.01 14.03 5.69
CA ALA A 322 -31.05 13.61 6.70
C ALA A 322 -30.46 14.83 7.43
N SER A 323 -30.16 14.68 8.72
CA SER A 323 -29.42 15.70 9.48
C SER A 323 -28.03 15.90 8.87
N ALA A 324 -27.65 17.16 8.62
CA ALA A 324 -26.36 17.50 8.04
C ALA A 324 -25.20 17.08 8.96
N ARG A 325 -25.32 17.33 10.27
CA ARG A 325 -24.34 16.95 11.29
C ARG A 325 -24.20 15.43 11.42
N GLU A 326 -25.30 14.70 11.55
CA GLU A 326 -25.25 13.23 11.71
C GLU A 326 -24.73 12.52 10.46
N SER A 327 -25.10 13.01 9.28
CA SER A 327 -24.67 12.41 8.02
C SER A 327 -23.21 12.75 7.66
N LEU A 328 -22.64 13.82 8.20
CA LEU A 328 -21.26 14.24 7.94
C LEU A 328 -20.26 13.11 8.20
N TYR A 329 -20.40 12.43 9.34
CA TYR A 329 -19.50 11.36 9.75
C TYR A 329 -19.44 10.24 8.71
N HIS A 330 -20.61 9.69 8.34
CA HIS A 330 -20.70 8.54 7.44
C HIS A 330 -20.53 8.90 5.95
N LYS A 331 -20.88 10.12 5.54
CA LYS A 331 -20.81 10.55 4.14
C LYS A 331 -19.46 11.16 3.77
N VAL A 332 -18.75 11.73 4.75
CA VAL A 332 -17.51 12.49 4.52
C VAL A 332 -16.37 11.97 5.38
N ILE A 333 -16.41 12.14 6.72
CA ILE A 333 -15.24 11.92 7.61
C ILE A 333 -14.72 10.49 7.53
N TYR A 334 -15.59 9.49 7.65
CA TYR A 334 -15.19 8.09 7.64
C TYR A 334 -14.62 7.62 6.28
N LYS A 335 -14.87 8.37 5.21
CA LYS A 335 -14.27 8.13 3.88
C LYS A 335 -12.89 8.77 3.73
N ILE A 336 -12.56 9.74 4.58
CA ILE A 336 -11.23 10.37 4.66
C ILE A 336 -10.30 9.48 5.49
N THR A 337 -10.74 9.05 6.68
CA THR A 337 -9.93 8.20 7.54
C THR A 337 -10.78 7.38 8.51
N THR A 338 -10.22 6.25 8.93
CA THR A 338 -10.77 5.38 9.98
C THR A 338 -9.93 5.42 11.27
N ASP A 339 -8.83 6.18 11.27
CA ASP A 339 -7.99 6.35 12.46
C ASP A 339 -8.64 7.35 13.43
N SER A 340 -8.74 6.98 14.70
CA SER A 340 -9.45 7.78 15.70
C SER A 340 -8.77 9.12 16.02
N GLU A 341 -7.44 9.18 15.95
CA GLU A 341 -6.69 10.42 16.21
C GLU A 341 -6.81 11.37 15.01
N GLU A 342 -6.75 10.82 13.78
CA GLU A 342 -6.96 11.60 12.56
C GLU A 342 -8.40 12.12 12.45
N ILE A 343 -9.41 11.30 12.83
CA ILE A 343 -10.81 11.73 12.90
C ILE A 343 -10.95 12.89 13.87
N LYS A 344 -10.41 12.75 15.09
CA LYS A 344 -10.49 13.80 16.10
C LYS A 344 -9.86 15.10 15.62
N LEU A 345 -8.73 15.02 14.92
CA LEU A 345 -8.08 16.20 14.34
C LEU A 345 -8.97 16.90 13.29
N LEU A 346 -9.72 16.14 12.49
CA LEU A 346 -10.67 16.71 11.52
C LEU A 346 -11.88 17.35 12.22
N GLU A 347 -12.38 16.73 13.29
CA GLU A 347 -13.48 17.27 14.11
C GLU A 347 -13.06 18.55 14.84
N ASP A 348 -11.90 18.55 15.50
CA ASP A 348 -11.33 19.72 16.19
C ASP A 348 -11.16 20.90 15.22
N ALA A 349 -10.78 20.65 13.96
CA ALA A 349 -10.67 21.68 12.95
C ALA A 349 -12.03 22.29 12.55
N LEU A 350 -13.09 21.46 12.48
CA LEU A 350 -14.44 21.93 12.19
C LEU A 350 -15.04 22.73 13.35
N GLU A 351 -14.77 22.30 14.60
CA GLU A 351 -15.17 23.04 15.80
C GLU A 351 -14.43 24.39 15.91
N GLY A 352 -13.13 24.42 15.59
CA GLY A 352 -12.32 25.64 15.64
C GLY A 352 -12.79 26.76 14.70
N GLU A 353 -13.43 26.42 13.58
CA GLU A 353 -14.03 27.37 12.62
C GLU A 353 -15.54 27.57 12.84
N GLY A 354 -16.13 26.96 13.88
CA GLY A 354 -17.56 27.08 14.20
C GLY A 354 -18.51 26.40 13.20
N LEU A 355 -17.99 25.62 12.26
CA LEU A 355 -18.79 24.98 11.22
C LEU A 355 -19.68 23.85 11.75
N MET A 356 -19.29 23.22 12.86
CA MET A 356 -20.12 22.18 13.50
C MET A 356 -21.45 22.74 14.03
N ASP A 357 -21.43 23.97 14.56
CA ASP A 357 -22.62 24.62 15.11
C ASP A 357 -23.54 25.11 14.00
N MET A 358 -22.98 25.60 12.89
CA MET A 358 -23.73 26.02 11.70
C MET A 358 -24.50 24.86 11.04
N LEU A 359 -24.07 23.61 11.24
CA LEU A 359 -24.78 22.41 10.77
C LEU A 359 -26.02 22.06 11.62
N GLU A 360 -26.17 22.65 12.81
CA GLU A 360 -27.32 22.46 13.70
C GLU A 360 -28.43 23.52 13.54
N GLU A 361 -28.08 24.73 13.09
CA GLU A 361 -29.00 25.89 13.14
C GLU A 361 -30.01 25.99 11.99
N VAL A 362 -29.92 25.17 10.93
CA VAL A 362 -30.78 25.34 9.75
C VAL A 362 -31.97 24.37 9.77
N PRO A 363 -33.22 24.89 9.86
CA PRO A 363 -34.39 24.05 10.04
C PRO A 363 -34.69 23.18 8.82
N LEU A 364 -34.97 21.90 9.10
CA LEU A 364 -35.59 20.96 8.17
C LEU A 364 -36.91 21.57 7.66
N GLU A 365 -36.97 21.99 6.40
CA GLU A 365 -38.26 22.19 5.74
C GLU A 365 -38.97 20.83 5.64
N MET A 366 -39.86 20.57 6.59
CA MET A 366 -40.69 19.38 6.65
C MET A 366 -41.64 19.34 5.44
N ASN A 367 -41.20 18.79 4.32
CA ASN A 367 -42.12 18.41 3.25
C ASN A 367 -42.83 17.11 3.65
N ASN A 368 -43.96 17.29 4.33
CA ASN A 368 -44.86 16.22 4.72
C ASN A 368 -45.40 15.45 3.51
N LYS A 369 -45.28 14.12 3.58
CA LYS A 369 -46.00 13.08 2.83
C LYS A 369 -45.61 12.88 1.36
N ARG A 370 -44.77 11.86 1.13
CA ARG A 370 -45.13 10.70 0.28
C ARG A 370 -44.34 9.46 0.72
N ASN A 371 -45.10 8.51 1.25
CA ASN A 371 -44.89 7.09 1.49
C ASN A 371 -43.46 6.51 1.46
N ALA A 372 -43.13 5.92 2.62
CA ALA A 372 -42.18 4.83 2.76
C ALA A 372 -42.61 3.63 1.91
N GLU A 373 -41.96 3.46 0.75
CA GLU A 373 -41.78 2.17 0.10
C GLU A 373 -40.28 2.01 -0.17
N ALA A 374 -39.80 0.78 -0.02
CA ALA A 374 -38.39 0.42 0.06
C ALA A 374 -37.54 1.05 -1.06
N VAL A 375 -36.46 1.75 -0.67
CA VAL A 375 -35.42 2.18 -1.61
C VAL A 375 -34.57 0.97 -1.93
N GLU A 376 -34.81 0.36 -3.09
CA GLU A 376 -33.82 -0.47 -3.76
C GLU A 376 -32.58 0.37 -4.07
N ILE A 377 -31.42 -0.10 -3.61
CA ILE A 377 -30.11 0.45 -3.98
C ILE A 377 -29.88 0.08 -5.44
N THR A 378 -30.23 0.97 -6.36
CA THR A 378 -29.80 0.89 -7.76
C THR A 378 -28.33 1.32 -7.84
N THR A 379 -27.45 0.33 -7.92
CA THR A 379 -26.10 0.51 -8.43
C THR A 379 -26.22 0.90 -9.90
N TRP A 380 -25.66 2.05 -10.27
CA TRP A 380 -25.59 2.45 -11.68
C TRP A 380 -24.50 1.64 -12.35
N ASP A 381 -24.89 0.54 -12.99
CA ASP A 381 -24.13 -0.07 -14.09
C ASP A 381 -25.08 -0.46 -15.22
N SER A 382 -24.66 -0.12 -16.44
CA SER A 382 -25.24 -0.47 -17.76
C SER A 382 -26.68 -0.03 -18.08
N ASP A 383 -26.78 0.97 -18.98
CA ASP A 383 -27.94 1.15 -19.84
C ASP A 383 -28.03 -0.03 -20.83
N ILE A 384 -29.05 -0.88 -20.69
CA ILE A 384 -29.56 -1.75 -21.78
C ILE A 384 -31.08 -1.62 -21.75
N GLU A 385 -31.64 -0.95 -22.76
CA GLU A 385 -33.07 -1.01 -23.06
C GLU A 385 -33.41 -2.39 -23.66
N LEU A 386 -34.41 -3.07 -23.11
CA LEU A 386 -35.02 -4.24 -23.73
C LEU A 386 -36.54 -4.08 -23.73
N ASP A 387 -37.08 -4.11 -24.93
CA ASP A 387 -38.48 -3.93 -25.29
C ASP A 387 -39.42 -4.95 -24.63
N SER A 388 -40.63 -4.46 -24.35
CA SER A 388 -41.81 -5.14 -23.80
C SER A 388 -42.42 -6.24 -24.69
N ILE A 389 -43.24 -7.14 -24.07
CA ILE A 389 -44.51 -7.81 -24.51
C ILE A 389 -44.56 -9.31 -24.03
N PRO A 390 -45.71 -9.90 -23.59
CA PRO A 390 -46.65 -9.56 -22.51
C PRO A 390 -46.88 -10.75 -21.53
N ASP A 391 -47.76 -10.51 -20.56
CA ASP A 391 -48.10 -11.32 -19.38
C ASP A 391 -48.72 -12.72 -19.64
N GLY A 392 -48.50 -13.67 -18.71
CA GLY A 392 -49.02 -15.05 -18.81
C GLY A 392 -48.65 -16.00 -17.65
N GLN A 393 -49.25 -15.78 -16.48
CA GLN A 393 -49.65 -16.72 -15.40
C GLN A 393 -48.80 -17.96 -15.00
N ALA A 394 -48.52 -17.96 -13.68
CA ALA A 394 -48.57 -19.07 -12.69
C ALA A 394 -47.32 -19.92 -12.42
N GLY A 395 -46.98 -20.01 -11.12
CA GLY A 395 -46.18 -21.09 -10.53
C GLY A 395 -45.27 -20.67 -9.37
N GLU A 396 -45.81 -20.66 -8.15
CA GLU A 396 -45.10 -20.46 -6.87
C GLU A 396 -44.06 -21.56 -6.57
N GLU A 397 -42.95 -21.20 -5.91
CA GLU A 397 -42.47 -21.89 -4.69
C GLU A 397 -41.33 -21.09 -4.04
N GLY A 398 -41.67 -20.25 -3.06
CA GLY A 398 -40.72 -19.52 -2.20
C GLY A 398 -40.89 -19.94 -0.74
N ILE A 399 -39.85 -20.55 -0.17
CA ILE A 399 -39.81 -20.94 1.24
C ILE A 399 -39.44 -19.71 2.10
N ARG A 400 -40.41 -19.32 2.92
CA ARG A 400 -40.39 -18.28 3.96
C ARG A 400 -39.68 -18.78 5.22
N LEU A 401 -39.07 -17.89 6.02
CA LEU A 401 -39.10 -17.97 7.50
C LEU A 401 -38.75 -16.63 8.16
N LYS A 402 -39.61 -16.21 9.09
CA LYS A 402 -39.61 -14.95 9.86
C LYS A 402 -38.87 -15.11 11.20
N LYS A 403 -38.29 -14.00 11.68
CA LYS A 403 -37.85 -13.77 13.08
C LYS A 403 -39.04 -13.61 14.04
N SER A 404 -38.86 -14.05 15.28
CA SER A 404 -39.65 -13.67 16.46
C SER A 404 -38.73 -13.45 17.67
N ALA A 405 -39.12 -12.53 18.55
CA ALA A 405 -38.43 -12.13 19.77
C ALA A 405 -38.95 -12.89 21.01
N GLU A 406 -38.23 -12.68 22.13
CA GLU A 406 -38.51 -13.02 23.54
C GLU A 406 -38.07 -14.42 24.05
N SER A 407 -37.15 -14.43 25.02
CA SER A 407 -37.40 -14.92 26.40
C SER A 407 -36.11 -14.87 27.25
N GLU A 408 -36.24 -14.36 28.48
CA GLU A 408 -35.25 -14.43 29.56
C GLU A 408 -35.04 -15.86 30.06
N GLY A 409 -33.85 -16.14 30.61
CA GLY A 409 -33.60 -17.40 31.33
C GLY A 409 -32.15 -17.56 31.74
N SER A 410 -31.88 -17.31 33.01
CA SER A 410 -30.60 -17.46 33.72
C SER A 410 -30.11 -18.91 33.81
N THR A 411 -28.80 -19.11 34.00
CA THR A 411 -28.29 -20.07 34.99
C THR A 411 -26.80 -19.83 35.32
N SER A 412 -26.54 -20.01 36.61
CA SER A 412 -25.39 -19.72 37.46
C SER A 412 -24.22 -20.72 37.35
N ILE A 413 -23.00 -20.26 37.68
CA ILE A 413 -21.84 -21.09 38.06
C ILE A 413 -21.42 -20.64 39.49
N PRO A 414 -21.10 -21.58 40.41
CA PRO A 414 -21.15 -21.32 41.85
C PRO A 414 -19.84 -20.76 42.42
N SER A 415 -20.01 -20.06 43.54
CA SER A 415 -19.01 -19.61 44.49
C SER A 415 -18.62 -20.72 45.48
N ASP A 416 -17.36 -20.75 45.90
CA ASP A 416 -16.97 -21.31 47.21
C ASP A 416 -16.05 -20.30 47.90
N GLU A 417 -16.44 -19.93 49.12
CA GLU A 417 -15.71 -19.05 50.04
C GLU A 417 -14.76 -19.89 50.92
N SER A 418 -13.61 -19.31 51.26
CA SER A 418 -13.05 -19.49 52.59
C SER A 418 -12.35 -18.21 53.05
N THR A 419 -12.82 -17.74 54.19
CA THR A 419 -12.40 -16.62 55.03
C THR A 419 -10.90 -16.56 55.31
N ASP A 420 -10.35 -15.34 55.36
CA ASP A 420 -9.69 -14.81 56.56
C ASP A 420 -9.67 -13.28 56.53
N MET A 421 -9.96 -12.70 57.69
CA MET A 421 -10.27 -11.30 57.97
C MET A 421 -9.07 -10.69 58.71
N GLU A 422 -8.55 -9.54 58.29
CA GLU A 422 -7.94 -8.59 59.25
C GLU A 422 -7.87 -7.14 58.72
N SER A 423 -8.56 -6.28 59.49
CA SER A 423 -8.41 -4.84 59.77
C SER A 423 -8.15 -3.82 58.66
N ALA A 424 -9.09 -2.89 58.58
CA ALA A 424 -8.95 -1.54 58.04
C ALA A 424 -7.97 -0.68 58.85
N ASP A 425 -7.27 0.23 58.18
CA ASP A 425 -7.01 1.55 58.75
C ASP A 425 -7.24 2.62 57.68
N SER A 426 -7.91 3.69 58.09
CA SER A 426 -8.45 4.74 57.24
C SER A 426 -7.54 5.96 57.31
N GLY A 427 -7.07 6.45 56.17
CA GLY A 427 -6.32 7.70 56.05
C GLY A 427 -7.15 8.78 55.34
N GLU A 428 -7.32 9.91 56.01
CA GLU A 428 -8.04 11.10 55.59
C GLU A 428 -7.39 11.79 54.37
N ASP A 429 -7.91 11.58 53.16
CA ASP A 429 -8.21 12.67 52.22
C ASP A 429 -8.98 12.12 51.00
N GLY A 430 -10.22 12.57 50.82
CA GLY A 430 -11.17 12.07 49.83
C GLY A 430 -10.81 12.41 48.38
N SER A 431 -9.84 11.70 47.80
CA SER A 431 -9.59 11.68 46.35
C SER A 431 -9.66 10.24 45.82
N PRO A 432 -10.40 9.96 44.71
CA PRO A 432 -10.47 8.62 44.16
C PRO A 432 -9.12 8.24 43.53
N GLN A 433 -8.37 7.39 44.23
CA GLN A 433 -7.19 6.73 43.72
C GLN A 433 -7.64 5.68 42.69
N TYR A 434 -7.58 6.04 41.40
CA TYR A 434 -7.59 5.05 40.34
C TYR A 434 -6.37 4.15 40.58
N HIS A 435 -6.64 2.90 40.98
CA HIS A 435 -5.61 1.87 41.07
C HIS A 435 -5.05 1.69 39.65
N GLN A 436 -3.83 2.16 39.42
CA GLN A 436 -3.06 1.73 38.26
C GLN A 436 -2.93 0.20 38.38
N ALA A 437 -3.49 -0.50 37.41
CA ALA A 437 -3.40 -1.95 37.32
C ALA A 437 -1.91 -2.34 37.33
N ASN A 438 -1.50 -3.07 38.37
CA ASN A 438 -0.22 -3.78 38.36
C ASN A 438 -0.19 -4.67 37.11
N PRO A 439 0.94 -4.72 36.36
CA PRO A 439 1.05 -5.65 35.24
C PRO A 439 0.89 -7.09 35.75
N GLU A 440 0.01 -7.85 35.12
CA GLU A 440 -0.20 -9.26 35.47
C GLU A 440 1.12 -10.04 35.36
N PRO A 441 1.46 -10.89 36.36
CA PRO A 441 2.68 -11.69 36.31
C PRO A 441 2.63 -12.67 35.12
N MET A 442 3.77 -12.84 34.43
CA MET A 442 3.89 -13.78 33.30
C MET A 442 3.40 -15.17 33.69
N THR A 443 2.59 -15.77 32.81
CA THR A 443 2.06 -17.13 32.99
C THR A 443 3.19 -18.17 33.01
N GLU A 444 2.98 -19.31 33.67
CA GLU A 444 3.99 -20.38 33.72
C GLU A 444 4.33 -20.95 32.33
N GLU A 445 3.38 -20.93 31.39
CA GLU A 445 3.63 -21.29 29.99
C GLU A 445 4.59 -20.32 29.29
N GLU A 446 4.47 -19.02 29.52
CA GLU A 446 5.36 -18.00 28.97
C GLU A 446 6.77 -18.14 29.54
N LYS A 447 6.90 -18.36 30.86
CA LYS A 447 8.21 -18.65 31.50
C LYS A 447 8.86 -19.90 30.92
N GLN A 448 8.07 -20.93 30.61
CA GLN A 448 8.59 -22.14 30.00
C GLN A 448 9.04 -21.92 28.56
N LYS A 449 8.28 -21.16 27.75
CA LYS A 449 8.69 -20.75 26.40
C LYS A 449 10.01 -19.97 26.44
N GLU A 450 10.15 -19.05 27.39
CA GLU A 450 11.35 -18.24 27.57
C GLU A 450 12.58 -19.09 27.90
N ARG A 451 12.43 -20.03 28.84
CA ARG A 451 13.48 -20.98 29.20
C ARG A 451 13.92 -21.83 28.01
N ASN A 452 12.97 -22.30 27.21
CA ASN A 452 13.26 -23.12 26.02
C ASN A 452 13.99 -22.30 24.95
N PHE A 453 13.56 -21.06 24.71
CA PHE A 453 14.22 -20.17 23.77
C PHE A 453 15.64 -19.81 24.20
N ARG A 454 15.85 -19.49 25.48
CA ARG A 454 17.19 -19.28 26.05
C ARG A 454 18.10 -20.49 25.85
N LYS A 455 17.58 -21.71 26.03
CA LYS A 455 18.35 -22.96 25.78
C LYS A 455 18.74 -23.09 24.31
N LYS A 456 17.80 -22.81 23.38
CA LYS A 456 18.06 -22.79 21.93
C LYS A 456 19.17 -21.79 21.59
N LEU A 457 19.08 -20.55 22.08
CA LEU A 457 20.10 -19.52 21.83
C LEU A 457 21.48 -19.92 22.36
N ASN A 458 21.56 -20.51 23.55
CA ASN A 458 22.81 -21.01 24.11
C ASN A 458 23.41 -22.14 23.26
N GLN A 459 22.59 -23.07 22.79
CA GLN A 459 23.05 -24.18 21.95
C GLN A 459 23.60 -23.69 20.61
N VAL A 460 22.84 -22.82 19.93
CA VAL A 460 23.23 -22.23 18.64
C VAL A 460 24.51 -21.39 18.80
N SER A 461 24.60 -20.56 19.84
CA SER A 461 25.77 -19.72 20.02
C SER A 461 27.03 -20.56 20.29
N ARG A 462 26.91 -21.64 21.08
CA ARG A 462 28.04 -22.57 21.32
C ARG A 462 28.51 -23.30 20.07
N SER A 463 27.61 -23.70 19.17
CA SER A 463 28.01 -24.28 17.88
C SER A 463 28.71 -23.27 16.96
N ILE A 464 28.39 -21.98 17.08
CA ILE A 464 29.08 -20.93 16.32
C ILE A 464 30.50 -20.71 16.89
N VAL A 465 30.63 -20.75 18.22
CA VAL A 465 31.92 -20.54 18.91
C VAL A 465 32.92 -21.65 18.64
N SER A 466 32.47 -22.91 18.50
CA SER A 466 33.35 -24.08 18.34
C SER A 466 34.27 -24.00 17.12
N ASP A 467 33.84 -23.28 16.08
CA ASP A 467 34.57 -23.17 14.82
C ASP A 467 35.48 -21.92 14.76
N SER A 468 35.80 -21.34 15.92
CA SER A 468 36.54 -20.07 16.02
C SER A 468 37.69 -20.12 17.03
N ILE A 469 38.51 -19.07 17.06
CA ILE A 469 39.57 -18.87 18.06
C ILE A 469 39.02 -18.83 19.50
N HIS A 470 37.71 -18.66 19.66
CA HIS A 470 37.03 -18.57 20.94
C HIS A 470 36.48 -19.91 21.45
N GLN A 471 36.83 -21.05 20.83
CA GLN A 471 36.33 -22.39 21.20
C GLN A 471 36.44 -22.73 22.71
N SER A 472 37.45 -22.18 23.40
CA SER A 472 37.70 -22.41 24.83
C SER A 472 36.98 -21.40 25.75
N VAL A 473 36.30 -20.40 25.19
CA VAL A 473 35.61 -19.34 25.93
C VAL A 473 34.26 -19.83 26.44
N LYS A 474 34.04 -19.73 27.75
CA LYS A 474 32.76 -20.10 28.37
C LYS A 474 31.70 -19.02 28.12
N LEU A 475 30.84 -19.28 27.14
CA LEU A 475 29.73 -18.43 26.73
C LEU A 475 28.40 -18.78 27.43
N ILE A 476 27.70 -17.76 27.91
CA ILE A 476 26.33 -17.83 28.40
C ILE A 476 25.46 -16.78 27.67
N VAL A 477 24.32 -17.21 27.15
CA VAL A 477 23.28 -16.31 26.61
C VAL A 477 22.17 -16.13 27.64
N HIS A 478 21.91 -14.89 28.00
CA HIS A 478 20.86 -14.44 28.89
C HIS A 478 19.69 -13.88 28.10
N ARG A 479 18.49 -14.04 28.66
CA ARG A 479 17.29 -13.33 28.23
C ARG A 479 16.73 -12.61 29.45
N PRO A 480 17.02 -11.30 29.61
CA PRO A 480 16.62 -10.55 30.80
C PRO A 480 15.10 -10.45 30.96
N GLU A 481 14.66 -10.49 32.22
CA GLU A 481 13.31 -10.09 32.61
C GLU A 481 13.25 -8.56 32.78
N TYR A 482 12.04 -8.02 32.88
CA TYR A 482 11.82 -6.59 33.11
C TYR A 482 10.91 -6.34 34.31
N ASP A 483 11.06 -5.18 34.95
CA ASP A 483 10.28 -4.76 36.12
C ASP A 483 9.41 -3.51 35.81
N PRO A 484 8.44 -3.15 36.67
CA PRO A 484 7.57 -1.99 36.43
C PRO A 484 8.33 -0.66 36.30
N ILE A 485 9.46 -0.51 37.01
CA ILE A 485 10.31 0.68 36.96
C ILE A 485 10.88 0.86 35.55
N GLN A 486 11.36 -0.24 34.93
CA GLN A 486 11.84 -0.22 33.55
C GLN A 486 10.73 0.11 32.54
N GLN A 487 9.47 -0.20 32.82
CA GLN A 487 8.36 0.21 31.94
C GLN A 487 8.17 1.72 31.98
N GLU A 488 8.18 2.32 33.17
CA GLU A 488 8.11 3.78 33.34
C GLU A 488 9.29 4.50 32.69
N GLU A 489 10.51 3.99 32.88
CA GLU A 489 11.72 4.51 32.24
C GLU A 489 11.58 4.49 30.70
N TYR A 490 11.05 3.40 30.15
CA TYR A 490 10.80 3.27 28.72
C TYR A 490 9.82 4.32 28.19
N TRP A 491 8.67 4.50 28.85
CA TRP A 491 7.67 5.50 28.41
C TRP A 491 8.21 6.92 28.50
N SER A 492 8.97 7.24 29.54
CA SER A 492 9.62 8.54 29.70
C SER A 492 10.58 8.84 28.54
N LEU A 493 11.48 7.91 28.22
CA LEU A 493 12.48 8.09 27.15
C LEU A 493 11.86 8.06 25.74
N SER A 494 10.86 7.20 25.51
CA SER A 494 10.21 7.06 24.20
C SER A 494 9.38 8.29 23.82
N LYS A 495 8.72 8.96 24.78
CA LYS A 495 7.86 10.12 24.52
C LYS A 495 8.56 11.22 23.70
N GLY A 496 9.84 11.50 23.99
CA GLY A 496 10.62 12.49 23.26
C GLY A 496 11.15 12.00 21.90
N LEU A 497 11.23 10.69 21.68
CA LEU A 497 11.79 10.09 20.45
C LEU A 497 10.71 9.77 19.41
N MET A 498 9.49 9.44 19.84
CA MET A 498 8.40 9.02 18.96
C MET A 498 8.07 10.00 17.83
N PRO A 499 8.03 11.34 18.03
CA PRO A 499 7.78 12.27 16.92
C PRO A 499 8.80 12.14 15.80
N ILE A 500 10.09 12.04 16.15
CA ILE A 500 11.20 11.90 15.21
C ILE A 500 11.14 10.55 14.50
N VAL A 501 10.91 9.48 15.26
CA VAL A 501 10.81 8.11 14.71
C VAL A 501 9.64 7.98 13.74
N ARG A 502 8.46 8.51 14.11
CA ARG A 502 7.27 8.50 13.26
C ARG A 502 7.46 9.34 12.00
N GLU A 503 8.09 10.50 12.09
CA GLU A 503 8.39 11.33 10.93
C GLU A 503 9.26 10.58 9.92
N ILE A 504 10.35 9.96 10.37
CA ILE A 504 11.25 9.21 9.48
C ILE A 504 10.57 7.93 8.96
N ALA A 505 9.82 7.22 9.82
CA ALA A 505 9.05 6.05 9.40
C ALA A 505 8.01 6.39 8.33
N ARG A 506 7.30 7.52 8.47
CA ARG A 506 6.32 8.00 7.49
C ARG A 506 6.95 8.31 6.12
N GLN A 507 8.17 8.82 6.11
CA GLN A 507 8.94 9.03 4.87
C GLN A 507 9.43 7.71 4.25
N THR A 508 9.64 6.69 5.08
CA THR A 508 10.28 5.43 4.67
C THR A 508 9.28 4.34 4.26
N LEU A 509 8.09 4.30 4.88
CA LEU A 509 7.03 3.32 4.58
C LEU A 509 6.69 3.22 3.08
N PRO A 510 6.54 4.34 2.35
CA PRO A 510 6.25 4.29 0.91
C PRO A 510 7.35 3.58 0.12
N LEU A 511 8.61 3.68 0.53
CA LEU A 511 9.73 3.00 -0.14
C LEU A 511 9.68 1.48 0.05
N LEU A 512 9.24 1.02 1.23
CA LEU A 512 9.13 -0.38 1.60
C LEU A 512 8.00 -1.12 0.89
N GLU A 513 6.85 -0.45 0.74
CA GLU A 513 5.70 -0.96 -0.03
C GLU A 513 6.04 -1.16 -1.53
N HIS A 514 7.22 -0.70 -1.98
CA HIS A 514 7.64 -0.70 -3.37
C HIS A 514 8.83 -1.63 -3.69
N GLU A 515 9.36 -2.40 -2.73
CA GLU A 515 10.40 -3.40 -3.02
C GLU A 515 9.84 -4.53 -3.89
N ILE A 516 10.23 -4.53 -5.17
CA ILE A 516 9.86 -5.57 -6.13
C ILE A 516 10.75 -6.80 -5.89
N THR A 517 10.18 -7.92 -5.45
CA THR A 517 10.92 -9.17 -5.26
C THR A 517 11.61 -9.59 -6.57
N ALA A 518 12.92 -9.80 -6.55
CA ALA A 518 13.68 -10.27 -7.72
C ALA A 518 13.50 -11.78 -7.99
N GLU A 519 12.81 -12.50 -7.11
CA GLU A 519 12.66 -13.95 -7.19
C GLU A 519 11.56 -14.39 -8.17
N TYR A 520 11.92 -15.36 -9.01
CA TYR A 520 10.99 -16.04 -9.90
C TYR A 520 10.61 -17.40 -9.32
N ALA A 521 9.32 -17.63 -9.14
CA ALA A 521 8.81 -18.98 -8.93
C ALA A 521 8.96 -19.76 -10.23
N LYS A 522 9.64 -20.91 -10.18
CA LYS A 522 9.91 -21.79 -11.33
C LYS A 522 8.76 -22.78 -11.54
N ASN A 523 8.73 -23.44 -12.69
CA ASN A 523 7.79 -24.53 -12.99
C ASN A 523 6.32 -24.11 -13.00
N HIS A 524 6.01 -23.02 -13.72
CA HIS A 524 4.66 -22.61 -14.04
C HIS A 524 4.33 -22.87 -15.51
N TYR A 525 3.05 -23.09 -15.80
CA TYR A 525 2.54 -23.24 -17.17
C TYR A 525 2.63 -21.95 -17.98
N TYR A 526 2.76 -20.80 -17.31
CA TYR A 526 2.88 -19.47 -17.88
C TYR A 526 3.69 -18.57 -16.94
N GLY A 527 4.40 -17.58 -17.48
CA GLY A 527 5.28 -16.72 -16.69
C GLY A 527 6.16 -15.81 -17.54
N SER A 528 6.79 -14.81 -16.92
CA SER A 528 7.54 -13.74 -17.57
C SER A 528 8.94 -14.14 -18.04
N LYS A 529 9.44 -15.33 -17.68
CA LYS A 529 10.73 -15.86 -18.15
C LYS A 529 10.60 -17.32 -18.58
N PHE A 530 10.93 -17.62 -19.83
CA PHE A 530 11.00 -18.99 -20.34
C PHE A 530 12.21 -19.74 -19.77
N GLN A 531 12.00 -20.96 -19.30
CA GLN A 531 13.01 -21.84 -18.71
C GLN A 531 13.28 -23.01 -19.65
N ALA A 532 14.31 -22.87 -20.50
CA ALA A 532 14.68 -23.90 -21.46
C ALA A 532 14.99 -25.25 -20.79
N ASP A 533 15.61 -25.24 -19.61
CA ASP A 533 15.96 -26.43 -18.85
C ASP A 533 14.72 -27.23 -18.38
N SER A 534 13.59 -26.55 -18.18
CA SER A 534 12.32 -27.16 -17.75
C SER A 534 11.62 -27.90 -18.89
N VAL A 535 11.99 -27.65 -20.16
CA VAL A 535 11.40 -28.29 -21.35
C VAL A 535 11.64 -29.81 -21.37
N ALA A 536 12.76 -30.25 -20.79
CA ALA A 536 13.14 -31.66 -20.75
C ALA A 536 12.13 -32.53 -19.97
N TYR A 537 11.43 -31.96 -18.99
CA TYR A 537 10.52 -32.70 -18.11
C TYR A 537 9.15 -32.98 -18.73
N ARG A 538 8.82 -32.37 -19.88
CA ARG A 538 7.55 -32.54 -20.63
C ARG A 538 6.28 -32.37 -19.78
N ASP A 539 6.38 -31.66 -18.68
CA ASP A 539 5.29 -31.38 -17.74
C ASP A 539 4.56 -30.07 -18.06
N PHE A 540 4.91 -29.44 -19.19
CA PHE A 540 4.37 -28.18 -19.69
C PHE A 540 4.58 -26.97 -18.77
N LYS A 541 5.43 -27.09 -17.74
CA LYS A 541 5.73 -26.04 -16.77
C LYS A 541 7.01 -25.28 -17.13
N TYR A 542 7.04 -24.71 -18.33
CA TYR A 542 8.26 -24.16 -18.93
C TYR A 542 8.55 -22.71 -18.55
N PHE A 543 7.74 -22.10 -17.70
CA PHE A 543 7.84 -20.67 -17.41
C PHE A 543 8.07 -20.41 -15.94
N ALA A 544 8.84 -19.35 -15.65
CA ALA A 544 9.00 -18.80 -14.33
C ALA A 544 8.17 -17.52 -14.20
N LYS A 545 7.42 -17.38 -13.12
CA LYS A 545 6.63 -16.18 -12.82
C LYS A 545 7.30 -15.42 -11.68
N LYS A 546 7.49 -14.11 -11.85
CA LYS A 546 8.00 -13.24 -10.79
C LYS A 546 7.04 -13.30 -9.60
N ARG A 547 7.56 -13.54 -8.39
CA ARG A 547 6.73 -13.58 -7.18
C ARG A 547 6.16 -12.17 -6.93
N PRO A 548 4.92 -12.05 -6.41
CA PRO A 548 4.42 -10.76 -5.97
C PRO A 548 5.36 -10.15 -4.91
N PRO A 549 5.41 -8.82 -4.77
CA PRO A 549 6.18 -8.15 -3.72
C PRO A 549 5.81 -8.75 -2.37
N THR A 550 6.81 -9.22 -1.63
CA THR A 550 6.62 -9.89 -0.33
C THR A 550 6.08 -8.88 0.69
N GLU A 551 5.13 -9.29 1.53
CA GLU A 551 4.52 -8.47 2.60
C GLU A 551 5.49 -7.95 3.66
N SER A 552 6.77 -8.34 3.63
CA SER A 552 7.77 -7.91 4.60
C SER A 552 9.04 -7.41 3.93
N PRO A 553 9.62 -6.30 4.41
CA PRO A 553 10.78 -5.64 3.82
C PRO A 553 11.95 -6.60 3.63
N GLY A 554 12.70 -6.42 2.56
CA GLY A 554 13.88 -7.19 2.16
C GLY A 554 15.09 -7.00 3.07
N LEU A 555 14.96 -6.17 4.11
CA LEU A 555 15.99 -5.88 5.11
C LEU A 555 15.74 -6.63 6.42
N VAL A 556 16.82 -7.09 7.05
CA VAL A 556 16.89 -7.47 8.47
C VAL A 556 17.96 -6.63 9.16
N VAL A 557 17.67 -6.15 10.37
CA VAL A 557 18.57 -5.30 11.15
C VAL A 557 19.01 -6.01 12.42
N GLY A 558 20.31 -6.09 12.66
CA GLY A 558 20.89 -6.41 13.95
C GLY A 558 21.51 -5.19 14.60
N LEU A 559 21.31 -5.02 15.90
CA LEU A 559 21.89 -3.96 16.70
C LEU A 559 22.65 -4.57 17.88
N ARG A 560 23.98 -4.49 17.82
CA ARG A 560 24.88 -4.84 18.92
C ARG A 560 25.07 -3.63 19.83
N VAL A 561 24.96 -3.84 21.13
CA VAL A 561 25.25 -2.83 22.15
C VAL A 561 26.40 -3.30 23.03
N ASP A 562 27.52 -2.59 22.99
CA ASP A 562 28.61 -2.83 23.93
C ASP A 562 28.16 -2.47 25.36
N GLU A 563 28.28 -3.42 26.28
CA GLU A 563 27.90 -3.26 27.68
C GLU A 563 29.12 -3.35 28.61
N SER A 564 30.30 -2.97 28.11
CA SER A 564 31.52 -2.82 28.91
C SER A 564 31.47 -1.61 29.86
N ALA A 565 32.39 -1.58 30.83
CA ALA A 565 32.49 -0.56 31.87
C ALA A 565 32.73 0.85 31.30
N SER A 566 33.41 0.98 30.16
CA SER A 566 33.71 2.26 29.52
C SER A 566 32.48 2.97 28.96
N MET A 567 31.39 2.23 28.76
CA MET A 567 30.09 2.78 28.34
C MET A 567 29.37 3.53 29.47
N ALA A 568 29.80 3.37 30.74
CA ALA A 568 29.24 4.13 31.86
C ALA A 568 29.62 5.62 31.85
N ALA A 569 30.68 5.99 31.13
CA ALA A 569 31.19 7.35 31.12
C ALA A 569 30.39 8.27 30.18
N PHE A 570 30.43 9.58 30.43
CA PHE A 570 30.00 10.65 29.51
C PHE A 570 28.60 10.50 28.89
N GLY A 571 27.64 9.87 29.58
CA GLY A 571 26.27 9.69 29.06
C GLY A 571 26.15 8.74 27.87
N ARG A 572 27.21 7.95 27.58
CA ARG A 572 27.28 7.03 26.43
C ARG A 572 26.19 5.96 26.49
N LEU A 573 25.99 5.36 27.66
CA LEU A 573 24.95 4.35 27.89
C LEU A 573 23.53 4.91 27.66
N GLU A 574 23.25 6.12 28.14
CA GLU A 574 21.94 6.75 27.95
C GLU A 574 21.68 7.04 26.46
N ALA A 575 22.69 7.54 25.74
CA ALA A 575 22.61 7.71 24.30
C ALA A 575 22.38 6.39 23.56
N ALA A 576 23.08 5.32 23.96
CA ALA A 576 22.89 3.98 23.42
C ALA A 576 21.46 3.46 23.68
N LYS A 577 20.93 3.60 24.90
CA LYS A 577 19.53 3.25 25.21
C LYS A 577 18.55 4.00 24.31
N ARG A 578 18.68 5.33 24.18
CA ARG A 578 17.81 6.15 23.33
C ARG A 578 17.88 5.74 21.85
N ALA A 579 19.08 5.41 21.37
CA ALA A 579 19.29 4.90 20.02
C ALA A 579 18.62 3.55 19.79
N VAL A 580 18.77 2.63 20.74
CA VAL A 580 18.16 1.30 20.71
C VAL A 580 16.64 1.38 20.68
N ILE A 581 16.03 2.24 21.53
CA ILE A 581 14.58 2.50 21.51
C ILE A 581 14.14 2.99 20.13
N ALA A 582 14.82 4.00 19.59
CA ALA A 582 14.44 4.58 18.30
C ALA A 582 14.53 3.58 17.15
N VAL A 583 15.59 2.77 17.11
CA VAL A 583 15.76 1.72 16.10
C VAL A 583 14.70 0.64 16.26
N TYR A 584 14.41 0.20 17.50
CA TYR A 584 13.38 -0.80 17.76
C TYR A 584 11.99 -0.31 17.30
N GLU A 585 11.56 0.87 17.77
CA GLU A 585 10.26 1.45 17.39
C GLU A 585 10.15 1.69 15.88
N PHE A 586 11.22 2.21 15.25
CA PHE A 586 11.26 2.37 13.79
C PHE A 586 11.07 1.03 13.06
N CYS A 587 11.79 -0.01 13.48
CA CYS A 587 11.70 -1.33 12.87
C CYS A 587 10.30 -1.95 13.08
N GLN A 588 9.67 -1.73 14.24
CA GLN A 588 8.30 -2.19 14.49
C GLN A 588 7.30 -1.49 13.56
N ILE A 589 7.37 -0.16 13.42
CA ILE A 589 6.49 0.61 12.53
C ILE A 589 6.68 0.19 11.07
N CYS A 590 7.92 -0.06 10.65
CA CYS A 590 8.26 -0.45 9.28
C CYS A 590 8.17 -1.97 9.01
N HIS A 591 7.74 -2.77 10.00
CA HIS A 591 7.72 -4.23 9.93
C HIS A 591 9.06 -4.89 9.53
N ILE A 592 10.18 -4.28 9.93
CA ILE A 592 11.54 -4.78 9.69
C ILE A 592 11.91 -5.75 10.81
N PRO A 593 12.27 -7.01 10.50
CA PRO A 593 12.77 -7.95 11.50
C PRO A 593 14.03 -7.40 12.17
N VAL A 594 14.05 -7.41 13.50
CA VAL A 594 15.12 -6.81 14.30
C VAL A 594 15.71 -7.79 15.33
N LEU A 595 17.03 -7.71 15.54
CA LEU A 595 17.80 -8.47 16.51
C LEU A 595 18.59 -7.49 17.39
N ILE A 596 18.32 -7.39 18.70
CA ILE A 596 18.99 -6.42 19.59
C ILE A 596 19.64 -7.14 20.75
N TYR A 597 20.97 -7.27 20.70
CA TYR A 597 21.76 -7.98 21.71
C TYR A 597 22.79 -7.02 22.34
N GLY A 598 22.99 -7.16 23.64
CA GLY A 598 24.12 -6.56 24.33
C GLY A 598 25.15 -7.59 24.76
N ASP A 599 26.39 -7.16 24.96
CA ASP A 599 27.48 -8.08 25.31
C ASP A 599 28.47 -7.52 26.34
N THR A 600 28.97 -8.41 27.19
CA THR A 600 30.08 -8.15 28.11
C THR A 600 30.93 -9.41 28.27
N ALA A 601 32.17 -9.23 28.69
CA ALA A 601 33.13 -10.29 28.97
C ALA A 601 33.60 -10.26 30.42
N ASP A 602 34.15 -11.40 30.87
CA ASP A 602 34.80 -11.56 32.17
C ASP A 602 33.90 -11.26 33.38
N VAL A 603 32.64 -11.73 33.35
CA VAL A 603 31.75 -11.68 34.52
C VAL A 603 32.25 -12.61 35.62
N SER A 604 32.74 -13.80 35.26
CA SER A 604 33.39 -14.73 36.18
C SER A 604 34.30 -15.73 35.45
N ARG A 605 35.08 -16.54 36.18
CA ARG A 605 35.86 -17.66 35.58
C ARG A 605 35.01 -18.73 34.89
N LEU A 606 33.72 -18.78 35.18
CA LEU A 606 32.76 -19.72 34.57
C LEU A 606 31.91 -19.06 33.48
N GLU A 607 31.96 -17.73 33.38
CA GLU A 607 31.21 -16.90 32.44
C GLU A 607 32.15 -15.83 31.87
N GLN A 608 32.95 -16.26 30.90
CA GLN A 608 33.97 -15.43 30.26
C GLN A 608 33.36 -14.55 29.16
N MET A 609 32.21 -14.93 28.62
CA MET A 609 31.42 -14.14 27.69
C MET A 609 29.94 -14.25 28.01
N SER A 610 29.25 -13.11 28.03
CA SER A 610 27.82 -12.99 28.28
C SER A 610 27.17 -12.23 27.13
N ILE A 611 26.12 -12.81 26.55
CA ILE A 611 25.26 -12.13 25.57
C ILE A 611 23.88 -11.96 26.19
N PHE A 612 23.34 -10.75 26.15
CA PHE A 612 22.00 -10.42 26.58
C PHE A 612 21.10 -10.22 25.36
N ALA A 613 20.23 -11.20 25.10
CA ALA A 613 19.25 -11.11 24.03
C ALA A 613 18.03 -10.31 24.49
N TYR A 614 17.96 -9.03 24.11
CA TYR A 614 16.86 -8.14 24.50
C TYR A 614 15.66 -8.22 23.56
N ALA A 615 15.90 -8.33 22.25
CA ALA A 615 14.88 -8.56 21.23
C ALA A 615 15.41 -9.51 20.15
N ASP A 616 14.55 -10.41 19.66
CA ASP A 616 14.93 -11.39 18.64
C ASP A 616 13.76 -11.72 17.71
N TYR A 617 13.98 -11.57 16.40
CA TYR A 617 12.96 -11.84 15.37
C TYR A 617 12.52 -13.31 15.26
N ASP A 618 13.24 -14.28 15.82
CA ASP A 618 12.79 -15.69 15.89
C ASP A 618 11.57 -15.84 16.82
N GLN A 619 11.46 -14.99 17.85
CA GLN A 619 10.38 -14.99 18.83
C GLN A 619 10.02 -13.55 19.20
N PRO A 620 9.37 -12.81 18.27
CA PRO A 620 9.04 -11.41 18.49
C PRO A 620 8.05 -11.29 19.65
N ASP A 621 8.38 -10.45 20.63
CA ASP A 621 7.52 -10.13 21.76
C ASP A 621 7.40 -8.62 21.89
N VAL A 622 6.17 -8.12 21.89
CA VAL A 622 5.88 -6.68 22.04
C VAL A 622 6.45 -6.14 23.38
N ARG A 623 6.65 -7.01 24.37
CA ARG A 623 7.24 -6.68 25.67
C ARG A 623 8.77 -6.61 25.65
N ASP A 624 9.42 -7.02 24.56
CA ASP A 624 10.88 -6.87 24.39
C ASP A 624 11.32 -5.41 24.56
N ARG A 625 10.44 -4.45 24.22
CA ARG A 625 10.68 -3.01 24.42
C ARG A 625 11.06 -2.64 25.85
N PHE A 626 10.49 -3.31 26.85
CA PHE A 626 10.78 -3.06 28.26
C PHE A 626 12.12 -3.68 28.67
N ARG A 627 12.47 -4.84 28.10
CA ARG A 627 13.76 -5.51 28.34
C ARG A 627 14.94 -4.63 27.95
N LEU A 628 14.77 -3.77 26.94
CA LEU A 628 15.80 -2.82 26.47
C LEU A 628 16.32 -1.90 27.61
N MET A 629 15.52 -1.63 28.64
CA MET A 629 15.94 -0.79 29.77
C MET A 629 16.95 -1.50 30.68
N GLY A 630 17.06 -2.83 30.58
CA GLY A 630 18.07 -3.65 31.24
C GLY A 630 19.48 -3.53 30.65
N ILE A 631 19.69 -2.72 29.60
CA ILE A 631 21.01 -2.40 29.06
C ILE A 631 21.81 -1.59 30.10
N ARG A 632 22.99 -2.08 30.48
CA ARG A 632 23.85 -1.45 31.48
C ARG A 632 25.33 -1.76 31.30
N ALA A 633 26.19 -0.80 31.64
CA ALA A 633 27.63 -1.02 31.68
C ALA A 633 28.00 -2.05 32.76
N ARG A 634 28.82 -3.03 32.40
CA ARG A 634 29.27 -4.14 33.25
C ARG A 634 30.80 -4.19 33.29
N SER A 635 31.42 -5.16 32.62
CA SER A 635 32.84 -5.49 32.78
C SER A 635 33.60 -5.21 31.49
N ASN A 636 34.22 -6.23 30.90
CA ASN A 636 35.03 -6.16 29.69
C ASN A 636 34.18 -6.42 28.43
N ASN A 637 34.80 -6.44 27.25
CA ASN A 637 34.15 -6.75 25.95
C ASN A 637 35.02 -7.69 25.11
N ARG A 638 34.37 -8.63 24.40
CA ARG A 638 35.03 -9.56 23.47
C ARG A 638 34.38 -9.48 22.10
N ASP A 639 34.59 -8.35 21.45
CA ASP A 639 33.84 -7.87 20.28
C ASP A 639 33.79 -8.85 19.11
N GLY A 640 34.92 -9.48 18.76
CA GLY A 640 34.97 -10.39 17.62
C GLY A 640 34.03 -11.58 17.80
N LEU A 641 33.91 -12.09 19.03
CA LEU A 641 32.98 -13.16 19.37
C LEU A 641 31.51 -12.69 19.31
N ALA A 642 31.21 -11.52 19.86
CA ALA A 642 29.86 -10.95 19.84
C ALA A 642 29.39 -10.70 18.40
N LEU A 643 30.24 -10.07 17.58
CA LEU A 643 29.97 -9.82 16.16
C LEU A 643 29.75 -11.10 15.39
N ARG A 644 30.56 -12.15 15.63
CA ARG A 644 30.41 -13.45 14.97
C ARG A 644 29.04 -14.07 15.26
N ILE A 645 28.61 -14.08 16.52
CA ILE A 645 27.33 -14.68 16.93
C ILE A 645 26.15 -13.94 16.30
N MET A 646 26.15 -12.60 16.34
CA MET A 646 25.09 -11.81 15.71
C MET A 646 25.11 -11.89 14.19
N ALA A 647 26.29 -11.89 13.56
CA ALA A 647 26.42 -11.96 12.11
C ALA A 647 25.98 -13.32 11.56
N GLU A 648 26.25 -14.43 12.25
CA GLU A 648 25.74 -15.75 11.83
C GLU A 648 24.21 -15.83 11.92
N ARG A 649 23.62 -15.27 12.99
CA ARG A 649 22.15 -15.15 13.11
C ARG A 649 21.56 -14.40 11.92
N LEU A 650 22.11 -13.23 11.60
CA LEU A 650 21.66 -12.43 10.45
C LEU A 650 21.90 -13.14 9.11
N ALA A 651 23.02 -13.85 8.95
CA ALA A 651 23.36 -14.59 7.74
C ALA A 651 22.34 -15.72 7.46
N ALA A 652 21.81 -16.35 8.50
CA ALA A 652 20.77 -17.37 8.40
C ALA A 652 19.39 -16.81 7.96
N SER A 653 19.19 -15.48 7.99
CA SER A 653 17.94 -14.85 7.56
C SER A 653 17.77 -14.93 6.04
N PRO A 654 16.55 -15.25 5.54
CA PRO A 654 16.26 -15.29 4.11
C PRO A 654 16.19 -13.89 3.47
N LYS A 655 16.32 -12.81 4.26
CA LYS A 655 16.23 -11.43 3.78
C LYS A 655 17.41 -11.05 2.87
N GLN A 656 17.13 -10.21 1.87
CA GLN A 656 18.09 -9.82 0.84
C GLN A 656 19.22 -8.97 1.43
N THR A 657 18.87 -7.91 2.15
CA THR A 657 19.82 -7.03 2.83
C THR A 657 19.90 -7.41 4.31
N LYS A 658 21.12 -7.58 4.82
CA LYS A 658 21.40 -7.92 6.21
C LYS A 658 22.31 -6.84 6.77
N LEU A 659 21.84 -6.05 7.73
CA LEU A 659 22.60 -4.93 8.30
C LEU A 659 22.88 -5.21 9.78
N LEU A 660 24.15 -5.23 10.18
CA LEU A 660 24.57 -5.26 11.58
C LEU A 660 25.16 -3.91 11.97
N ILE A 661 24.56 -3.26 12.95
CA ILE A 661 25.03 -2.01 13.53
C ILE A 661 25.64 -2.31 14.89
N SER A 662 26.88 -1.86 15.13
CA SER A 662 27.57 -2.00 16.41
C SER A 662 27.70 -0.64 17.10
N ILE A 663 27.10 -0.51 18.28
CA ILE A 663 27.29 0.64 19.18
C ILE A 663 28.39 0.28 20.17
N SER A 664 29.55 0.92 20.07
CA SER A 664 30.71 0.67 20.94
C SER A 664 31.62 1.89 20.99
N ASP A 665 32.50 1.93 21.98
CA ASP A 665 33.60 2.90 22.06
C ASP A 665 34.92 2.38 21.47
N GLY A 666 34.93 1.14 20.95
CA GLY A 666 36.01 0.64 20.08
C GLY A 666 37.25 0.14 20.81
N GLN A 667 37.15 -0.16 22.10
CA GLN A 667 38.27 -0.65 22.91
C GLN A 667 38.08 -2.13 23.28
N PRO A 668 38.39 -3.09 22.39
CA PRO A 668 38.20 -4.49 22.69
C PRO A 668 39.21 -4.98 23.75
N LYS A 669 38.71 -5.48 24.87
CA LYS A 669 39.51 -5.94 26.01
C LYS A 669 38.82 -7.05 26.78
N ALA A 670 39.42 -8.25 26.82
CA ALA A 670 38.96 -9.38 27.64
C ALA A 670 40.11 -10.29 28.11
N LEU A 671 39.84 -11.15 29.10
CA LEU A 671 40.81 -12.11 29.65
C LEU A 671 40.71 -13.50 28.98
N GLU A 672 41.78 -14.30 28.96
CA GLU A 672 43.20 -13.92 29.17
C GLU A 672 43.78 -13.45 27.81
N ASP A 673 44.47 -12.30 27.81
CA ASP A 673 45.22 -11.72 26.68
C ASP A 673 44.44 -11.30 25.41
N TYR A 674 43.13 -11.08 25.47
CA TYR A 674 42.36 -10.52 24.35
C TYR A 674 42.43 -8.99 24.34
N THR A 675 43.52 -8.42 23.80
CA THR A 675 43.72 -6.96 23.66
C THR A 675 44.57 -6.62 22.43
N GLY A 676 44.58 -5.35 22.02
CA GLY A 676 45.49 -4.84 21.01
C GLY A 676 45.34 -5.51 19.64
N ASN A 677 46.47 -5.86 19.00
CA ASN A 677 46.47 -6.40 17.64
C ASN A 677 45.70 -7.72 17.50
N LEU A 678 45.70 -8.58 18.53
CA LEU A 678 44.96 -9.85 18.50
C LEU A 678 43.45 -9.59 18.32
N ALA A 679 42.91 -8.68 19.12
CA ALA A 679 41.49 -8.35 19.10
C ALA A 679 41.08 -7.62 17.81
N ILE A 680 41.93 -6.71 17.32
CA ILE A 680 41.70 -6.01 16.06
C ILE A 680 41.67 -6.99 14.89
N GLN A 681 42.62 -7.94 14.83
CA GLN A 681 42.67 -8.94 13.78
C GLN A 681 41.47 -9.89 13.82
N ASP A 682 41.04 -10.32 15.01
CA ASP A 682 39.85 -11.18 15.16
C ASP A 682 38.56 -10.47 14.68
N MET A 683 38.38 -9.20 15.05
CA MET A 683 37.28 -8.40 14.55
C MET A 683 37.33 -8.24 13.02
N GLN A 684 38.47 -7.82 12.46
CA GLN A 684 38.62 -7.64 11.01
C GLN A 684 38.40 -8.93 10.22
N GLN A 685 38.88 -10.07 10.74
CA GLN A 685 38.66 -11.38 10.14
C GLN A 685 37.17 -11.74 10.16
N THR A 686 36.49 -11.52 11.29
CA THR A 686 35.05 -11.77 11.43
C THR A 686 34.24 -10.88 10.49
N LEU A 687 34.52 -9.57 10.43
CA LEU A 687 33.87 -8.66 9.49
C LEU A 687 34.02 -9.14 8.04
N SER A 688 35.24 -9.48 7.63
CA SER A 688 35.55 -9.96 6.28
C SER A 688 34.86 -11.29 5.93
N GLU A 689 34.76 -12.20 6.89
CA GLU A 689 34.10 -13.50 6.71
C GLU A 689 32.60 -13.34 6.44
N TYR A 690 31.92 -12.53 7.24
CA TYR A 690 30.46 -12.36 7.15
C TYR A 690 30.02 -11.37 6.08
N GLU A 691 30.90 -10.46 5.65
CA GLU A 691 30.67 -9.66 4.44
C GLU A 691 30.56 -10.52 3.21
N ARG A 692 31.39 -11.57 3.09
CA ARG A 692 31.27 -12.56 2.00
C ARG A 692 29.97 -13.36 2.08
N LYS A 693 29.39 -13.50 3.28
CA LYS A 693 28.06 -14.09 3.51
C LYS A 693 26.91 -13.06 3.31
N GLY A 694 27.22 -11.83 2.89
CA GLY A 694 26.22 -10.80 2.57
C GLY A 694 25.75 -9.94 3.74
N VAL A 695 26.44 -9.97 4.89
CA VAL A 695 26.15 -9.08 6.03
C VAL A 695 26.91 -7.76 5.87
N LYS A 696 26.20 -6.63 5.92
CA LYS A 696 26.77 -5.28 5.91
C LYS A 696 26.98 -4.83 7.36
N PHE A 697 28.16 -4.27 7.66
CA PHE A 697 28.50 -3.79 9.01
C PHE A 697 28.56 -2.26 9.07
N LEU A 698 28.08 -1.69 10.16
CA LEU A 698 28.18 -0.27 10.48
C LEU A 698 28.60 -0.10 11.94
N ALA A 699 29.62 0.71 12.19
CA ALA A 699 30.03 1.08 13.55
C ALA A 699 29.53 2.48 13.91
N ALA A 700 28.81 2.58 15.02
CA ALA A 700 28.43 3.83 15.65
C ALA A 700 29.37 4.08 16.83
N ALA A 701 30.40 4.90 16.65
CA ALA A 701 31.30 5.22 17.77
C ALA A 701 30.62 6.18 18.72
N ILE A 702 30.75 5.88 20.00
CA ILE A 702 30.34 6.77 21.07
C ILE A 702 31.59 7.14 21.89
N GLY A 703 32.26 8.24 21.54
CA GLY A 703 33.46 8.69 22.27
C GLY A 703 34.49 9.41 21.40
N GLN A 704 35.71 9.56 21.95
CA GLN A 704 36.84 10.22 21.27
C GLN A 704 37.74 9.25 20.49
N ASP A 705 37.50 7.94 20.57
CA ASP A 705 38.36 6.88 20.01
C ASP A 705 38.07 6.57 18.53
N LYS A 706 37.93 7.64 17.73
CA LYS A 706 37.54 7.59 16.31
C LYS A 706 38.54 6.83 15.44
N ASP A 707 39.83 7.01 15.71
CA ASP A 707 40.92 6.44 14.92
C ASP A 707 41.00 4.91 15.04
N VAL A 708 40.72 4.38 16.24
CA VAL A 708 40.74 2.94 16.52
C VAL A 708 39.57 2.24 15.84
N ILE A 709 38.36 2.82 15.92
CA ILE A 709 37.18 2.27 15.25
C ILE A 709 37.32 2.34 13.74
N SER A 710 37.90 3.42 13.22
CA SER A 710 38.20 3.57 11.79
C SER A 710 39.19 2.50 11.30
N GLN A 711 40.22 2.15 12.09
CA GLN A 711 41.12 1.04 11.76
C GLN A 711 40.42 -0.32 11.74
N ILE A 712 39.43 -0.55 12.60
CA ILE A 712 38.76 -1.85 12.71
C ILE A 712 37.68 -2.03 11.63
N TYR A 713 36.82 -1.03 11.42
CA TYR A 713 35.66 -1.13 10.51
C TYR A 713 35.90 -0.50 9.13
N GLY A 714 36.90 0.36 8.97
CA GLY A 714 37.18 1.11 7.75
C GLY A 714 36.49 2.49 7.71
N VAL A 715 37.09 3.42 6.96
CA VAL A 715 36.70 4.86 6.91
C VAL A 715 35.26 5.06 6.42
N GLU A 716 34.77 4.21 5.51
CA GLU A 716 33.43 4.35 4.91
C GLU A 716 32.30 3.74 5.75
N ARG A 717 32.60 3.05 6.85
CA ARG A 717 31.63 2.26 7.64
C ARG A 717 31.49 2.75 9.07
N PHE A 718 31.96 3.97 9.30
CA PHE A 718 31.99 4.63 10.59
C PHE A 718 30.98 5.79 10.61
N LEU A 719 30.10 5.80 11.60
CA LEU A 719 29.23 6.93 11.89
C LEU A 719 29.86 7.78 12.99
N ASP A 720 30.27 9.01 12.67
CA ASP A 720 30.75 9.96 13.67
C ASP A 720 29.56 10.59 14.43
N ILE A 721 29.45 10.22 15.72
CA ILE A 721 28.48 10.81 16.62
C ILE A 721 29.21 11.61 17.70
N THR A 722 29.65 12.80 17.32
CA THR A 722 30.15 13.79 18.27
C THR A 722 29.00 14.37 19.13
N ASN A 723 27.76 14.39 18.60
CA ASN A 723 26.56 14.80 19.33
C ASN A 723 25.67 13.58 19.66
N LEU A 724 25.72 13.13 20.90
CA LEU A 724 24.96 11.97 21.40
C LEU A 724 23.44 12.10 21.25
N ASN A 725 22.92 13.33 21.24
CA ASN A 725 21.48 13.57 21.09
C ASN A 725 20.96 13.31 19.68
N GLU A 726 21.83 13.36 18.67
CA GLU A 726 21.45 13.10 17.27
C GLU A 726 21.56 11.62 16.87
N LEU A 727 22.17 10.80 17.74
CA LEU A 727 22.40 9.38 17.51
C LEU A 727 21.14 8.62 17.06
N PRO A 728 19.98 8.77 17.74
CA PRO A 728 18.79 8.00 17.39
C PRO A 728 18.29 8.36 15.98
N ALA A 729 18.22 9.65 15.65
CA ALA A 729 17.76 10.12 14.34
C ALA A 729 18.71 9.72 13.20
N LYS A 730 20.04 9.81 13.44
CA LYS A 730 21.05 9.42 12.44
C LYS A 730 21.01 7.92 12.14
N LEU A 731 20.89 7.07 13.16
CA LEU A 731 20.81 5.63 12.97
C LEU A 731 19.57 5.22 12.18
N VAL A 732 18.41 5.75 12.55
CA VAL A 732 17.15 5.49 11.84
C VAL A 732 17.25 5.93 10.37
N ARG A 733 17.82 7.11 10.08
CA ARG A 733 18.07 7.58 8.71
C ARG A 733 19.06 6.73 7.91
N ILE A 734 19.97 6.01 8.57
CA ILE A 734 20.89 5.12 7.87
C ILE A 734 20.21 3.81 7.55
N ILE A 735 19.46 3.26 8.50
CA ILE A 735 18.62 2.07 8.25
C ILE A 735 17.71 2.35 7.06
N SER A 736 17.10 3.54 6.99
CA SER A 736 16.24 3.92 5.86
C SER A 736 16.95 4.05 4.51
N ARG A 737 18.29 4.19 4.46
CA ARG A 737 19.08 4.19 3.20
C ARG A 737 19.47 2.79 2.73
N TYR A 738 19.38 1.80 3.63
CA TYR A 738 19.65 0.39 3.32
C TYR A 738 18.40 -0.39 2.94
N LEU A 739 17.24 0.27 3.06
CA LEU A 739 16.00 -0.01 2.35
C LEU A 739 16.11 0.57 0.94
#